data_AF-A0A1I5YDT3-F1
#
_entry.id   AF-A0A1I5YDT3-F1
#
_cell.length_a   1.000
_cell.length_b   1.000
_cell.length_c   1.000
_cell.angle_alpha   90.00
_cell.angle_beta   90.00
_cell.angle_gamma   90.00
#
_symmetry.space_group_name_H-M   'P 1'
#
loop_
_entity.id
_entity.type
_entity.pdbx_description
1 polymer ?
#
loop_
_entity_poly.entity_id
_entity_poly.type
_entity_poly.pdbx_seq_one_letter_code
_entity_poly.pdbx_strand_id
1 'polypeptide(L)'
;MASIERTAYPRFKRIVTQKELDEVYTPRPEEVNFIFSMTRGKSNRFNATQLLKSFQKLGYFPKLNEIPQGIVSHIQESLSLSSEEIIVGYEKPRTMYTHQTLIRKYLGIAPYGKKAQDVAIHAIQESAKVKDDPADLINVAIAELINQYYELPAFSTLDRLARRIRRLVNETFFQQVLDRLSKNEIEQLDVLIQKGSDQFYSDYNRLKQLPKKPRLSHIQEQIDQLHWLLNFGDVGRHLDGIPPTKIQHFAAQAKVLDAQALRDYSAPKRYTLLLSFIHRTQIVTRDHLGTMLMKRMGNLHNSGKAELERLKEKHREKTENLVATLTDVLQTLEDEPQDEQAGRLVKRAVAAKGDIRKLLDDCQAVASYHGNNYLPLILKFFRQYRSKLFQLVESLQFSSTSEETSLMSALDFIMENRYRKSNWLPDEVDLSFASELWKRTLRAREGSGRKIHRRHLEVCVFSYLAKELKSGDICVRDSDEYADYWEQLLSWNECQPMLENYCSEMGFPTNGADFVHQLKSWMFQKTREVDENFPDRQHAVELTEEGEPILKKVKAKKSSAFLEKLERLIGERMPERNIIDILCNVDYWVNWSRHFGPLSGSDPKLSRPKERYILNTFAYGCNLGPAQAARHMRDTITPKTLSFVNQRHVTTHKLYKATKDIINQYDKFDLPQLWGSGNTAAADGTKHDIYENNLLAEYHIRHGGYGGIAYHLVSDNYIALFSHFIPCGVWEAVYIIEGLLKNKSDVQPDTLFADTQGQSTPVFALSYLLGIKLMPRIRKIKNLTFFRPTKDTTYKHIDELFTETINWKIIETHWKDLLRVVLSIKAGKVSSSLLLRKLGNYSRKNRLYQAFQELGRVVRTVFLLQYMTNIDLRQLITATTNKVEAYNGFSKWFQFGGEGIIAHNDPEQMEKAIKYNDLVANAVVFQNVVDLTLVLRSLSYEGYEINNDDIADLSPYITRHIKRFGDYVIDLNSPPEPLDGKLTLKPSG
;
A
#
# COMPACT_ATOMS: atom_id res chain seq x y z
N MET A 1 -6.02 -28.54 10.65
CA MET A 1 -7.38 -28.62 10.09
C MET A 1 -7.65 -27.34 9.37
N ALA A 2 -8.09 -27.38 8.11
CA ALA A 2 -8.66 -26.20 7.48
C ALA A 2 -10.18 -26.28 7.62
N SER A 3 -10.84 -25.19 8.05
CA SER A 3 -12.29 -25.09 7.90
C SER A 3 -12.64 -25.04 6.42
N ILE A 4 -13.67 -25.79 6.02
CA ILE A 4 -14.20 -25.80 4.66
C ILE A 4 -14.55 -24.39 4.17
N GLU A 5 -14.96 -23.51 5.10
CA GLU A 5 -15.29 -22.11 4.82
C GLU A 5 -14.13 -21.28 4.28
N ARG A 6 -12.89 -21.67 4.56
CA ARG A 6 -11.69 -20.97 4.12
C ARG A 6 -11.19 -21.40 2.76
N THR A 7 -11.83 -22.41 2.17
CA THR A 7 -11.40 -23.02 0.91
C THR A 7 -12.35 -22.67 -0.22
N ALA A 8 -11.87 -22.83 -1.45
CA ALA A 8 -12.65 -22.77 -2.67
C ALA A 8 -13.49 -24.05 -2.88
N TYR A 9 -13.59 -24.91 -1.86
CA TYR A 9 -14.39 -26.13 -1.95
C TYR A 9 -15.87 -25.78 -2.22
N PRO A 10 -16.46 -26.28 -3.31
CA PRO A 10 -17.81 -25.89 -3.72
C PRO A 10 -18.87 -26.28 -2.69
N ARG A 11 -19.79 -25.36 -2.41
CA ARG A 11 -20.90 -25.52 -1.47
C ARG A 11 -22.13 -24.79 -1.97
N PHE A 12 -23.30 -25.25 -1.54
CA PHE A 12 -24.51 -24.46 -1.66
C PHE A 12 -24.38 -23.18 -0.83
N LYS A 13 -24.79 -22.05 -1.42
CA LYS A 13 -24.87 -20.80 -0.68
C LYS A 13 -26.01 -20.88 0.33
N ARG A 14 -25.85 -20.22 1.48
CA ARG A 14 -26.93 -20.14 2.50
C ARG A 14 -28.18 -19.44 1.95
N ILE A 15 -28.00 -18.50 1.04
CA ILE A 15 -29.05 -17.79 0.32
C ILE A 15 -28.75 -17.92 -1.17
N VAL A 16 -29.71 -18.41 -1.95
CA VAL A 16 -29.61 -18.53 -3.42
C VAL A 16 -30.52 -17.47 -4.00
N THR A 17 -29.96 -16.58 -4.83
CA THR A 17 -30.74 -15.51 -5.46
C THR A 17 -31.54 -16.08 -6.64
N GLN A 18 -32.64 -15.42 -7.03
CA GLN A 18 -33.43 -15.85 -8.18
C GLN A 18 -32.59 -15.92 -9.46
N LYS A 19 -31.70 -14.94 -9.70
CA LYS A 19 -30.77 -14.94 -10.83
C LYS A 19 -29.89 -16.20 -10.87
N GLU A 20 -29.39 -16.66 -9.71
CA GLU A 20 -28.58 -17.87 -9.66
C GLU A 20 -29.42 -19.14 -9.86
N LEU A 21 -30.67 -19.16 -9.40
CA LEU A 21 -31.62 -20.23 -9.72
C LEU A 21 -31.82 -20.33 -11.24
N ASP A 22 -32.08 -19.20 -11.88
CA ASP A 22 -32.35 -19.11 -13.31
C ASP A 22 -31.13 -19.52 -14.16
N GLU A 23 -29.94 -18.99 -13.86
CA GLU A 23 -28.72 -19.22 -14.65
C GLU A 23 -28.10 -20.61 -14.45
N VAL A 24 -28.13 -21.13 -13.21
CA VAL A 24 -27.38 -22.34 -12.84
C VAL A 24 -28.27 -23.57 -12.75
N TYR A 25 -29.46 -23.44 -12.16
CA TYR A 25 -30.28 -24.57 -11.76
C TYR A 25 -31.44 -24.88 -12.72
N THR A 26 -31.72 -24.00 -13.68
CA THR A 26 -32.63 -24.29 -14.79
C THR A 26 -32.05 -25.36 -15.72
N PRO A 27 -32.71 -26.51 -15.91
CA PRO A 27 -32.24 -27.55 -16.82
C PRO A 27 -32.34 -27.11 -18.28
N ARG A 28 -31.27 -27.29 -19.06
CA ARG A 28 -31.28 -27.01 -20.50
C ARG A 28 -32.05 -28.09 -21.27
N PRO A 29 -32.59 -27.81 -22.47
CA PRO A 29 -33.30 -28.81 -23.28
C PRO A 29 -32.50 -30.09 -23.54
N GLU A 30 -31.19 -29.97 -23.79
CA GLU A 30 -30.27 -31.10 -23.98
C GLU A 30 -30.12 -31.95 -22.72
N GLU A 31 -30.06 -31.30 -21.54
CA GLU A 31 -29.95 -31.97 -20.23
C GLU A 31 -31.24 -32.74 -19.92
N VAL A 32 -32.40 -32.14 -20.21
CA VAL A 32 -33.72 -32.78 -20.04
C VAL A 32 -33.82 -34.01 -20.94
N ASN A 33 -33.46 -33.89 -22.23
CA ASN A 33 -33.47 -35.01 -23.17
C ASN A 33 -32.55 -36.14 -22.72
N PHE A 34 -31.34 -35.81 -22.25
CA PHE A 34 -30.41 -36.77 -21.68
C PHE A 34 -31.03 -37.51 -20.48
N ILE A 35 -31.52 -36.80 -19.46
CA ILE A 35 -32.10 -37.40 -18.25
C ILE A 35 -33.33 -38.28 -18.60
N PHE A 36 -34.17 -37.85 -19.53
CA PHE A 36 -35.38 -38.57 -19.93
C PHE A 36 -35.04 -39.85 -20.71
N SER A 37 -33.91 -39.87 -21.44
CA SER A 37 -33.43 -41.07 -22.13
C SER A 37 -32.89 -42.14 -21.18
N MET A 38 -32.34 -41.75 -20.01
CA MET A 38 -31.71 -42.67 -19.07
C MET A 38 -32.58 -43.06 -17.86
N THR A 39 -33.68 -42.35 -17.59
CA THR A 39 -34.51 -42.58 -16.39
C THR A 39 -35.99 -42.84 -16.74
N ARG A 40 -36.62 -43.75 -15.99
CA ARG A 40 -38.06 -44.03 -16.06
C ARG A 40 -38.76 -43.62 -14.76
N GLY A 41 -39.92 -42.96 -14.88
CA GLY A 41 -40.73 -42.46 -13.76
C GLY A 41 -40.42 -41.01 -13.36
N LYS A 42 -41.45 -40.28 -12.92
CA LYS A 42 -41.36 -38.85 -12.55
C LYS A 42 -40.32 -38.62 -11.43
N SER A 43 -40.33 -39.45 -10.39
CA SER A 43 -39.39 -39.32 -9.25
C SER A 43 -37.93 -39.52 -9.66
N ASN A 44 -37.63 -40.52 -10.50
CA ASN A 44 -36.26 -40.75 -10.96
C ASN A 44 -35.75 -39.64 -11.88
N ARG A 45 -36.62 -39.07 -12.74
CA ARG A 45 -36.29 -37.90 -13.56
C ARG A 45 -35.95 -36.71 -12.67
N PHE A 46 -36.80 -36.41 -11.70
CA PHE A 46 -36.58 -35.32 -10.75
C PHE A 46 -35.28 -35.49 -9.95
N ASN A 47 -35.07 -36.67 -9.35
CA ASN A 47 -33.87 -36.96 -8.56
C ASN A 47 -32.59 -36.96 -9.40
N ALA A 48 -32.65 -37.41 -10.66
CA ALA A 48 -31.49 -37.38 -11.56
C ALA A 48 -31.17 -35.96 -12.04
N THR A 49 -32.17 -35.12 -12.32
CA THR A 49 -31.98 -33.69 -12.63
C THR A 49 -31.36 -32.95 -11.45
N GLN A 50 -31.85 -33.18 -10.22
CA GLN A 50 -31.24 -32.62 -9.01
C GLN A 50 -29.76 -32.99 -8.88
N LEU A 51 -29.40 -34.27 -9.10
CA LEU A 51 -28.01 -34.71 -9.08
C LEU A 51 -27.18 -34.06 -10.19
N LEU A 52 -27.71 -33.95 -11.42
CA LEU A 52 -27.00 -33.33 -12.55
C LEU A 52 -26.70 -31.86 -12.28
N LYS A 53 -27.70 -31.06 -11.93
CA LYS A 53 -27.52 -29.62 -11.68
C LYS A 53 -26.66 -29.36 -10.46
N SER A 54 -26.80 -30.17 -9.41
CA SER A 54 -25.93 -30.11 -8.24
C SER A 54 -24.48 -30.44 -8.59
N PHE A 55 -24.25 -31.48 -9.40
CA PHE A 55 -22.90 -31.87 -9.81
C PHE A 55 -22.23 -30.80 -10.68
N GLN A 56 -22.96 -30.21 -11.64
CA GLN A 56 -22.44 -29.12 -12.47
C GLN A 56 -21.98 -27.91 -11.62
N LYS A 57 -22.67 -27.64 -10.51
CA LYS A 57 -22.29 -26.56 -9.60
C LYS A 57 -21.20 -26.95 -8.60
N LEU A 58 -21.21 -28.18 -8.09
CA LEU A 58 -20.38 -28.59 -6.95
C LEU A 58 -19.14 -29.41 -7.34
N GLY A 59 -19.14 -30.05 -8.51
CA GLY A 59 -18.09 -31.00 -8.91
C GLY A 59 -18.09 -32.34 -8.15
N TYR A 60 -19.12 -32.59 -7.33
CA TYR A 60 -19.35 -33.86 -6.63
C TYR A 60 -20.86 -34.08 -6.44
N PHE A 61 -21.27 -35.31 -6.11
CA PHE A 61 -22.67 -35.63 -5.82
C PHE A 61 -23.01 -35.37 -4.33
N PRO A 62 -23.83 -34.34 -3.99
CA PRO A 62 -24.29 -34.15 -2.61
C PRO A 62 -25.35 -35.17 -2.24
N LYS A 63 -25.69 -35.29 -0.95
CA LYS A 63 -26.90 -36.01 -0.56
C LYS A 63 -28.11 -35.19 -0.98
N LEU A 64 -29.17 -35.84 -1.45
CA LEU A 64 -30.39 -35.15 -1.92
C LEU A 64 -31.05 -34.29 -0.82
N ASN A 65 -30.93 -34.68 0.45
CA ASN A 65 -31.44 -33.90 1.58
C ASN A 65 -30.56 -32.69 1.98
N GLU A 66 -29.36 -32.56 1.41
CA GLU A 66 -28.48 -31.40 1.60
C GLU A 66 -28.74 -30.30 0.55
N ILE A 67 -29.58 -30.56 -0.46
CA ILE A 67 -29.94 -29.60 -1.50
C ILE A 67 -30.93 -28.59 -0.90
N PRO A 68 -30.66 -27.27 -0.96
CA PRO A 68 -31.57 -26.24 -0.46
C PRO A 68 -32.96 -26.33 -1.09
N GLN A 69 -34.01 -26.16 -0.28
CA GLN A 69 -35.40 -26.26 -0.71
C GLN A 69 -35.73 -25.33 -1.88
N GLY A 70 -35.17 -24.12 -1.91
CA GLY A 70 -35.36 -23.19 -3.04
C GLY A 70 -34.87 -23.74 -4.39
N ILE A 71 -33.78 -24.50 -4.40
CA ILE A 71 -33.28 -25.18 -5.61
C ILE A 71 -34.20 -26.34 -5.99
N VAL A 72 -34.67 -27.11 -5.01
CA VAL A 72 -35.59 -28.23 -5.21
C VAL A 72 -36.90 -27.73 -5.85
N SER A 73 -37.50 -26.67 -5.29
CA SER A 73 -38.72 -26.06 -5.83
C SER A 73 -38.50 -25.50 -7.25
N HIS A 74 -37.40 -24.78 -7.50
CA HIS A 74 -37.11 -24.23 -8.83
C HIS A 74 -36.97 -25.29 -9.92
N ILE A 75 -36.26 -26.40 -9.62
CA ILE A 75 -36.11 -27.53 -10.56
C ILE A 75 -37.47 -28.19 -10.82
N GLN A 76 -38.33 -28.26 -9.79
CA GLN A 76 -39.65 -28.86 -9.89
C GLN A 76 -40.57 -28.04 -10.80
N GLU A 77 -40.60 -26.73 -10.61
CA GLU A 77 -41.32 -25.78 -11.46
C GLU A 77 -40.79 -25.83 -12.90
N SER A 78 -39.47 -25.84 -13.08
CA SER A 78 -38.82 -25.91 -14.40
C SER A 78 -39.18 -27.19 -15.19
N LEU A 79 -39.48 -28.30 -14.50
CA LEU A 79 -39.88 -29.57 -15.11
C LEU A 79 -41.40 -29.75 -15.24
N SER A 80 -42.20 -28.77 -14.77
CA SER A 80 -43.67 -28.83 -14.77
C SER A 80 -44.22 -30.08 -14.06
N LEU A 81 -43.66 -30.45 -12.91
CA LEU A 81 -44.07 -31.63 -12.13
C LEU A 81 -44.89 -31.22 -10.89
N SER A 82 -46.05 -31.85 -10.64
CA SER A 82 -46.89 -31.55 -9.46
C SER A 82 -46.29 -32.07 -8.15
N SER A 83 -46.52 -31.34 -7.05
CA SER A 83 -45.93 -31.57 -5.73
C SER A 83 -46.39 -32.83 -5.00
N GLU A 84 -47.57 -33.35 -5.34
CA GLU A 84 -48.22 -34.41 -4.58
C GLU A 84 -47.74 -35.82 -4.93
N GLU A 85 -46.95 -36.01 -6.00
CA GLU A 85 -46.59 -37.35 -6.51
C GLU A 85 -45.08 -37.68 -6.47
N ILE A 86 -44.20 -36.77 -6.03
CA ILE A 86 -42.74 -36.97 -6.17
C ILE A 86 -42.06 -37.33 -4.84
N ILE A 87 -41.44 -38.51 -4.81
CA ILE A 87 -40.60 -38.96 -3.69
C ILE A 87 -39.16 -38.48 -3.93
N VAL A 88 -38.68 -37.58 -3.06
CA VAL A 88 -37.27 -37.15 -3.03
C VAL A 88 -36.44 -38.27 -2.40
N GLY A 89 -35.50 -38.82 -3.18
CA GLY A 89 -34.68 -39.95 -2.74
C GLY A 89 -34.76 -41.17 -3.64
N TYR A 90 -33.78 -42.07 -3.49
CA TYR A 90 -33.74 -43.34 -4.21
C TYR A 90 -34.09 -44.49 -3.26
N GLU A 91 -35.09 -45.30 -3.59
CA GLU A 91 -35.41 -46.52 -2.83
C GLU A 91 -34.28 -47.57 -2.89
N LYS A 92 -33.60 -47.68 -4.04
CA LYS A 92 -32.51 -48.64 -4.28
C LYS A 92 -31.19 -47.90 -4.54
N PRO A 93 -30.14 -48.13 -3.73
CA PRO A 93 -28.82 -47.51 -3.92
C PRO A 93 -28.23 -47.76 -5.31
N ARG A 94 -28.50 -48.95 -5.90
CA ARG A 94 -28.01 -49.32 -7.23
C ARG A 94 -28.49 -48.36 -8.33
N THR A 95 -29.74 -47.87 -8.24
CA THR A 95 -30.29 -46.92 -9.22
C THR A 95 -29.57 -45.59 -9.14
N MET A 96 -29.29 -45.09 -7.93
CA MET A 96 -28.51 -43.88 -7.72
C MET A 96 -27.10 -43.99 -8.33
N TYR A 97 -26.39 -45.09 -8.07
CA TYR A 97 -25.05 -45.31 -8.64
C TYR A 97 -25.06 -45.38 -10.17
N THR A 98 -26.08 -46.00 -10.77
CA THR A 98 -26.26 -46.01 -12.22
C THR A 98 -26.42 -44.59 -12.75
N HIS A 99 -27.28 -43.77 -12.12
CA HIS A 99 -27.48 -42.39 -12.54
C HIS A 99 -26.21 -41.54 -12.41
N GLN A 100 -25.48 -41.66 -11.30
CA GLN A 100 -24.19 -40.98 -11.11
C GLN A 100 -23.18 -41.36 -12.19
N THR A 101 -23.12 -42.65 -12.56
CA THR A 101 -22.21 -43.14 -13.62
C THR A 101 -22.56 -42.56 -14.99
N LEU A 102 -23.84 -42.49 -15.31
CA LEU A 102 -24.31 -41.91 -16.57
C LEU A 102 -24.07 -40.39 -16.61
N ILE A 103 -24.32 -39.67 -15.51
CA ILE A 103 -24.04 -38.24 -15.39
C ILE A 103 -22.54 -37.96 -15.57
N ARG A 104 -21.66 -38.74 -14.93
CA ARG A 104 -20.20 -38.63 -15.13
C ARG A 104 -19.80 -38.78 -16.59
N LYS A 105 -20.36 -39.80 -17.26
CA LYS A 105 -20.10 -40.05 -18.69
C LYS A 105 -20.58 -38.90 -19.58
N TYR A 106 -21.76 -38.34 -19.29
CA TYR A 106 -22.31 -37.20 -20.03
C TYR A 106 -21.45 -35.93 -19.87
N LEU A 107 -20.95 -35.66 -18.66
CA LEU A 107 -20.11 -34.50 -18.38
C LEU A 107 -18.63 -34.70 -18.76
N GLY A 108 -18.22 -35.90 -19.15
CA GLY A 108 -16.82 -36.21 -19.45
C GLY A 108 -15.90 -36.24 -18.22
N ILE A 109 -16.46 -36.53 -17.03
CA ILE A 109 -15.74 -36.41 -15.75
C ILE A 109 -15.42 -37.79 -15.17
N ALA A 110 -14.15 -38.00 -14.80
CA ALA A 110 -13.69 -39.24 -14.20
C ALA A 110 -13.93 -39.25 -12.68
N PRO A 111 -14.32 -40.40 -12.08
CA PRO A 111 -14.52 -40.49 -10.63
C PRO A 111 -13.20 -40.33 -9.88
N TYR A 112 -13.28 -39.86 -8.63
CA TYR A 112 -12.10 -39.77 -7.78
C TYR A 112 -11.56 -41.17 -7.43
N GLY A 113 -10.32 -41.46 -7.83
CA GLY A 113 -9.62 -42.72 -7.59
C GLY A 113 -8.11 -42.51 -7.43
N LYS A 114 -7.30 -43.59 -7.54
CA LYS A 114 -5.84 -43.52 -7.32
C LYS A 114 -5.15 -42.45 -8.17
N LYS A 115 -5.42 -42.40 -9.48
CA LYS A 115 -4.83 -41.40 -10.39
C LYS A 115 -5.14 -39.96 -9.98
N ALA A 116 -6.41 -39.68 -9.66
CA ALA A 116 -6.85 -38.36 -9.18
C ALA A 116 -6.18 -38.00 -7.84
N GLN A 117 -6.03 -38.99 -6.95
CA GLN A 117 -5.32 -38.81 -5.69
C GLN A 117 -3.84 -38.48 -5.91
N ASP A 118 -3.15 -39.14 -6.83
CA ASP A 118 -1.75 -38.86 -7.15
C ASP A 118 -1.56 -37.45 -7.72
N VAL A 119 -2.46 -37.01 -8.60
CA VAL A 119 -2.50 -35.63 -9.12
C VAL A 119 -2.65 -34.62 -7.98
N ALA A 120 -3.60 -34.85 -7.06
CA ALA A 120 -3.80 -33.99 -5.90
C ALA A 120 -2.57 -33.99 -4.98
N ILE A 121 -1.93 -35.15 -4.75
CA ILE A 121 -0.72 -35.26 -3.94
C ILE A 121 0.42 -34.43 -4.54
N HIS A 122 0.70 -34.59 -5.84
CA HIS A 122 1.76 -33.87 -6.53
C HIS A 122 1.53 -32.35 -6.50
N ALA A 123 0.31 -31.90 -6.81
CA ALA A 123 -0.05 -30.49 -6.78
C ALA A 123 0.12 -29.87 -5.37
N ILE A 124 -0.29 -30.59 -4.33
CA ILE A 124 -0.10 -30.16 -2.93
C ILE A 124 1.39 -30.16 -2.57
N GLN A 125 2.17 -31.16 -2.98
CA GLN A 125 3.60 -31.27 -2.67
C GLN A 125 4.38 -30.07 -3.22
N GLU A 126 4.23 -29.75 -4.50
CA GLU A 126 4.91 -28.61 -5.10
C GLU A 126 4.47 -27.28 -4.46
N SER A 127 3.17 -27.12 -4.23
CA SER A 127 2.64 -25.93 -3.57
C SER A 127 3.12 -25.79 -2.12
N ALA A 128 3.22 -26.90 -1.36
CA ALA A 128 3.64 -26.91 0.04
C ALA A 128 5.11 -26.57 0.26
N LYS A 129 5.97 -26.68 -0.77
CA LYS A 129 7.36 -26.20 -0.70
C LYS A 129 7.41 -24.69 -0.52
N VAL A 130 6.48 -23.94 -1.11
CA VAL A 130 6.47 -22.47 -1.12
C VAL A 130 5.41 -21.88 -0.19
N LYS A 131 4.25 -22.54 -0.06
CA LYS A 131 3.09 -22.08 0.73
C LYS A 131 2.91 -22.89 2.01
N ASP A 132 2.33 -22.25 3.03
CA ASP A 132 2.06 -22.88 4.33
C ASP A 132 0.59 -22.89 4.75
N ASP A 133 -0.30 -22.15 4.09
CA ASP A 133 -1.72 -22.15 4.45
C ASP A 133 -2.41 -23.43 3.94
N PRO A 134 -2.99 -24.28 4.81
CA PRO A 134 -3.75 -25.46 4.40
C PRO A 134 -4.87 -25.15 3.41
N ALA A 135 -5.52 -24.00 3.53
CA ALA A 135 -6.58 -23.61 2.61
C ALA A 135 -6.04 -23.41 1.19
N ASP A 136 -4.89 -22.75 1.05
CA ASP A 136 -4.25 -22.55 -0.26
C ASP A 136 -3.80 -23.88 -0.87
N LEU A 137 -3.32 -24.83 -0.06
CA LEU A 137 -2.96 -26.18 -0.52
C LEU A 137 -4.17 -26.96 -1.03
N ILE A 138 -5.29 -26.90 -0.32
CA ILE A 138 -6.54 -27.52 -0.74
C ILE A 138 -7.06 -26.86 -2.02
N ASN A 139 -6.99 -25.54 -2.14
CA ASN A 139 -7.43 -24.80 -3.32
C ASN A 139 -6.63 -25.19 -4.57
N VAL A 140 -5.30 -25.37 -4.44
CA VAL A 140 -4.46 -25.86 -5.54
C VAL A 140 -4.86 -27.27 -5.95
N ALA A 141 -5.14 -28.16 -4.99
CA ALA A 141 -5.63 -29.51 -5.31
C ALA A 141 -6.99 -29.49 -6.03
N ILE A 142 -7.92 -28.64 -5.58
CA ILE A 142 -9.23 -28.48 -6.23
C ILE A 142 -9.06 -27.98 -7.66
N ALA A 143 -8.26 -26.93 -7.87
CA ALA A 143 -8.03 -26.38 -9.20
C ALA A 143 -7.43 -27.43 -10.15
N GLU A 144 -6.45 -28.19 -9.69
CA GLU A 144 -5.81 -29.23 -10.51
C GLU A 144 -6.77 -30.40 -10.83
N LEU A 145 -7.57 -30.83 -9.85
CA LEU A 145 -8.58 -31.88 -10.07
C LEU A 145 -9.64 -31.44 -11.09
N ILE A 146 -10.10 -30.18 -11.01
CA ILE A 146 -11.06 -29.62 -11.97
C ILE A 146 -10.43 -29.51 -13.35
N ASN A 147 -9.19 -29.01 -13.44
CA ASN A 147 -8.47 -28.84 -14.70
C ASN A 147 -8.26 -30.18 -15.44
N GLN A 148 -8.08 -31.27 -14.70
CA GLN A 148 -7.95 -32.62 -15.26
C GLN A 148 -9.28 -33.40 -15.33
N TYR A 149 -10.42 -32.71 -15.18
CA TYR A 149 -11.77 -33.29 -15.30
C TYR A 149 -12.05 -34.46 -14.34
N TYR A 150 -11.60 -34.34 -13.08
CA TYR A 150 -11.92 -35.30 -12.01
C TYR A 150 -13.05 -34.81 -11.10
N GLU A 151 -13.85 -35.75 -10.61
CA GLU A 151 -14.79 -35.53 -9.50
C GLU A 151 -14.05 -35.14 -8.22
N LEU A 152 -14.57 -34.17 -7.49
CA LEU A 152 -14.02 -33.76 -6.20
C LEU A 152 -14.35 -34.79 -5.12
N PRO A 153 -13.36 -35.25 -4.33
CA PRO A 153 -13.63 -36.11 -3.19
C PRO A 153 -14.22 -35.29 -2.05
N ALA A 154 -14.78 -35.97 -1.04
CA ALA A 154 -15.20 -35.31 0.19
C ALA A 154 -14.09 -34.41 0.76
N PHE A 155 -14.46 -33.21 1.22
CA PHE A 155 -13.54 -32.21 1.77
C PHE A 155 -12.55 -32.79 2.80
N SER A 156 -13.02 -33.68 3.68
CA SER A 156 -12.21 -34.35 4.69
C SER A 156 -11.03 -35.15 4.11
N THR A 157 -11.15 -35.63 2.87
CA THR A 157 -10.08 -36.33 2.14
C THR A 157 -8.99 -35.35 1.73
N LEU A 158 -9.35 -34.24 1.08
CA LEU A 158 -8.39 -33.20 0.66
C LEU A 158 -7.71 -32.56 1.86
N ASP A 159 -8.47 -32.24 2.91
CA ASP A 159 -7.92 -31.65 4.13
C ASP A 159 -6.99 -32.63 4.87
N ARG A 160 -7.28 -33.94 4.88
CA ARG A 160 -6.34 -34.95 5.41
C ARG A 160 -5.06 -35.04 4.57
N LEU A 161 -5.18 -35.05 3.23
CA LEU A 161 -4.03 -35.08 2.31
C LEU A 161 -3.15 -33.84 2.48
N ALA A 162 -3.75 -32.65 2.43
CA ALA A 162 -3.06 -31.37 2.58
C ALA A 162 -2.29 -31.29 3.90
N ARG A 163 -2.90 -31.70 5.00
CA ARG A 163 -2.21 -31.77 6.31
C ARG A 163 -1.03 -32.72 6.31
N ARG A 164 -1.22 -33.94 5.80
CA ARG A 164 -0.18 -34.96 5.79
C ARG A 164 1.02 -34.50 4.97
N ILE A 165 0.77 -34.03 3.75
CA ILE A 165 1.83 -33.59 2.83
C ILE A 165 2.54 -32.36 3.37
N ARG A 166 1.79 -31.35 3.84
CA ARG A 166 2.39 -30.17 4.47
C ARG A 166 3.27 -30.53 5.64
N ARG A 167 2.78 -31.42 6.52
CA ARG A 167 3.56 -31.89 7.67
C ARG A 167 4.86 -32.53 7.22
N LEU A 168 4.82 -33.42 6.24
CA LEU A 168 6.01 -34.08 5.69
C LEU A 168 7.00 -33.06 5.11
N VAL A 169 6.53 -32.13 4.26
CA VAL A 169 7.38 -31.10 3.65
C VAL A 169 8.04 -30.23 4.72
N ASN A 170 7.27 -29.77 5.71
CA ASN A 170 7.81 -28.93 6.78
C ASN A 170 8.75 -29.72 7.70
N GLU A 171 8.45 -30.99 8.02
CA GLU A 171 9.35 -31.86 8.79
C GLU A 171 10.67 -32.07 8.05
N THR A 172 10.67 -32.23 6.72
CA THR A 172 11.89 -32.29 5.91
C THR A 172 12.73 -31.01 6.07
N PHE A 173 12.12 -29.83 5.94
CA PHE A 173 12.84 -28.56 6.15
C PHE A 173 13.38 -28.44 7.58
N PHE A 174 12.56 -28.79 8.58
CA PHE A 174 12.97 -28.70 9.97
C PHE A 174 14.12 -29.65 10.31
N GLN A 175 14.11 -30.85 9.74
CA GLN A 175 15.18 -31.82 9.93
C GLN A 175 16.47 -31.37 9.23
N GLN A 176 16.37 -30.88 7.98
CA GLN A 176 17.52 -30.33 7.24
C GLN A 176 18.24 -29.22 8.02
N VAL A 177 17.49 -28.34 8.69
CA VAL A 177 18.06 -27.29 9.53
C VAL A 177 18.76 -27.89 10.75
N LEU A 178 18.12 -28.83 11.45
CA LEU A 178 18.72 -29.48 12.62
C LEU A 178 20.02 -30.21 12.27
N ASP A 179 20.06 -30.92 11.14
CA ASP A 179 21.21 -31.69 10.71
C ASP A 179 22.45 -30.83 10.39
N ARG A 180 22.26 -29.53 10.14
CA ARG A 180 23.33 -28.56 9.88
C ARG A 180 23.85 -27.86 11.15
N LEU A 181 23.16 -28.01 12.27
CA LEU A 181 23.53 -27.32 13.51
C LEU A 181 24.59 -28.09 14.30
N SER A 182 25.59 -27.35 14.79
CA SER A 182 26.54 -27.86 15.77
C SER A 182 25.94 -27.88 17.17
N LYS A 183 26.53 -28.67 18.08
CA LYS A 183 26.12 -28.73 19.50
C LYS A 183 26.18 -27.36 20.18
N ASN A 184 27.23 -26.57 19.89
CA ASN A 184 27.39 -25.23 20.46
C ASN A 184 26.27 -24.27 19.99
N GLU A 185 25.89 -24.32 18.70
CA GLU A 185 24.79 -23.50 18.19
C GLU A 185 23.44 -23.91 18.81
N ILE A 186 23.21 -25.21 19.00
CA ILE A 186 22.02 -25.72 19.70
C ILE A 186 21.95 -25.18 21.14
N GLU A 187 23.04 -25.24 21.88
CA GLU A 187 23.12 -24.72 23.25
C GLU A 187 22.85 -23.20 23.29
N GLN A 188 23.44 -22.43 22.37
CA GLN A 188 23.18 -21.00 22.26
C GLN A 188 21.69 -20.68 21.99
N LEU A 189 21.03 -21.45 21.12
CA LEU A 189 19.60 -21.29 20.82
C LEU A 189 18.70 -21.68 21.99
N ASP A 190 19.07 -22.71 22.76
CA ASP A 190 18.31 -23.12 23.93
C ASP A 190 18.45 -22.13 25.09
N VAL A 191 19.62 -21.50 25.27
CA VAL A 191 19.82 -20.42 26.26
C VAL A 191 18.94 -19.20 25.94
N LEU A 192 18.80 -18.85 24.66
CA LEU A 192 18.01 -17.69 24.22
C LEU A 192 16.54 -17.70 24.72
N ILE A 193 15.94 -18.89 24.86
CA ILE A 193 14.55 -19.08 25.30
C ILE A 193 14.42 -19.40 26.80
N GLN A 194 15.54 -19.43 27.52
CA GLN A 194 15.58 -19.57 28.97
C GLN A 194 15.58 -18.19 29.64
N LYS A 195 15.00 -18.14 30.84
CA LYS A 195 14.98 -16.94 31.66
C LYS A 195 16.26 -16.95 32.51
N GLY A 196 17.07 -15.90 32.41
CA GLY A 196 18.20 -15.71 33.33
C GLY A 196 17.73 -15.52 34.77
N SER A 197 18.56 -15.86 35.76
CA SER A 197 18.22 -15.78 37.19
C SER A 197 17.73 -14.38 37.62
N ASP A 198 18.29 -13.32 37.02
CA ASP A 198 18.04 -11.92 37.37
C ASP A 198 17.19 -11.15 36.35
N GLN A 199 16.67 -11.81 35.31
CA GLN A 199 15.91 -11.15 34.24
C GLN A 199 14.43 -11.52 34.29
N PHE A 200 13.52 -10.55 34.16
CA PHE A 200 12.07 -10.84 34.09
C PHE A 200 11.65 -11.59 32.82
N TYR A 201 12.42 -11.45 31.74
CA TYR A 201 12.16 -12.02 30.42
C TYR A 201 13.41 -12.72 29.88
N SER A 202 13.25 -13.69 28.99
CA SER A 202 14.37 -14.30 28.26
C SER A 202 14.92 -13.36 27.18
N ASP A 203 16.18 -13.56 26.78
CA ASP A 203 16.81 -12.80 25.67
C ASP A 203 16.04 -12.92 24.35
N TYR A 204 15.23 -13.98 24.18
CA TYR A 204 14.28 -14.08 23.07
C TYR A 204 13.36 -12.84 22.92
N ASN A 205 12.94 -12.20 24.02
CA ASN A 205 12.13 -10.99 23.94
C ASN A 205 12.92 -9.78 23.41
N ARG A 206 14.26 -9.79 23.52
CA ARG A 206 15.13 -8.77 22.93
C ARG A 206 15.01 -8.75 21.40
N LEU A 207 14.83 -9.91 20.75
CA LEU A 207 14.59 -10.01 19.30
C LEU A 207 13.33 -9.28 18.83
N LYS A 208 12.37 -9.06 19.73
CA LYS A 208 11.09 -8.41 19.41
C LYS A 208 11.11 -6.90 19.64
N GLN A 209 12.21 -6.37 20.17
CA GLN A 209 12.31 -4.95 20.50
C GLN A 209 12.41 -4.12 19.22
N LEU A 210 11.56 -3.09 19.14
CA LEU A 210 11.53 -2.18 18.02
C LEU A 210 12.48 -0.99 18.24
N PRO A 211 13.02 -0.42 17.15
CA PRO A 211 13.87 0.76 17.23
C PRO A 211 13.08 1.98 17.73
N LYS A 212 13.71 2.75 18.61
CA LYS A 212 13.21 4.04 19.09
C LYS A 212 13.63 5.17 18.15
N LYS A 213 13.28 6.42 18.47
CA LYS A 213 13.75 7.61 17.74
C LYS A 213 15.29 7.61 17.60
N PRO A 214 15.89 8.10 16.49
CA PRO A 214 17.33 7.96 16.21
C PRO A 214 18.25 8.86 17.06
N ARG A 215 18.10 8.87 18.39
CA ARG A 215 18.98 9.60 19.34
C ARG A 215 20.32 8.86 19.49
N LEU A 216 21.34 9.54 20.03
CA LEU A 216 22.68 8.94 20.24
C LEU A 216 22.63 7.62 21.01
N SER A 217 21.91 7.58 22.12
CA SER A 217 21.74 6.38 22.95
C SER A 217 21.06 5.25 22.16
N HIS A 218 20.00 5.58 21.41
CA HIS A 218 19.25 4.59 20.66
C HIS A 218 19.99 4.06 19.43
N ILE A 219 20.82 4.89 18.77
CA ILE A 219 21.72 4.42 17.72
C ILE A 219 22.71 3.42 18.31
N GLN A 220 23.27 3.71 19.49
CA GLN A 220 24.16 2.77 20.18
C GLN A 220 23.42 1.47 20.54
N GLU A 221 22.22 1.55 21.11
CA GLU A 221 21.38 0.39 21.43
C GLU A 221 21.17 -0.50 20.19
N GLN A 222 20.96 0.08 19.01
CA GLN A 222 20.79 -0.68 17.76
C GLN A 222 22.11 -1.27 17.21
N ILE A 223 23.23 -0.57 17.36
CA ILE A 223 24.56 -1.12 17.01
C ILE A 223 24.87 -2.32 17.92
N ASP A 224 24.65 -2.18 19.23
CA ASP A 224 24.85 -3.26 20.20
C ASP A 224 23.90 -4.43 19.95
N GLN A 225 22.68 -4.14 19.49
CA GLN A 225 21.73 -5.16 19.04
C GLN A 225 22.25 -5.92 17.82
N LEU A 226 22.77 -5.21 16.80
CA LEU A 226 23.33 -5.85 15.62
C LEU A 226 24.54 -6.71 15.98
N HIS A 227 25.49 -6.20 16.78
CA HIS A 227 26.65 -6.97 17.22
C HIS A 227 26.24 -8.22 18.00
N TRP A 228 25.27 -8.12 18.90
CA TRP A 228 24.74 -9.29 19.62
C TRP A 228 24.08 -10.30 18.66
N LEU A 229 23.34 -9.84 17.65
CA LEU A 229 22.75 -10.72 16.62
C LEU A 229 23.81 -11.39 15.75
N LEU A 230 24.92 -10.71 15.46
CA LEU A 230 26.03 -11.25 14.69
C LEU A 230 26.84 -12.31 15.46
N ASN A 231 26.73 -12.37 16.79
CA ASN A 231 27.34 -13.45 17.59
C ASN A 231 26.74 -14.83 17.30
N PHE A 232 25.52 -14.90 16.74
CA PHE A 232 24.93 -16.14 16.23
C PHE A 232 25.52 -16.57 14.87
N GLY A 233 26.41 -15.76 14.30
CA GLY A 233 27.06 -16.01 13.02
C GLY A 233 26.14 -15.80 11.82
N ASP A 234 26.57 -16.32 10.67
CA ASP A 234 25.74 -16.43 9.48
C ASP A 234 24.74 -17.57 9.66
N VAL A 235 23.56 -17.24 10.18
CA VAL A 235 22.45 -18.17 10.34
C VAL A 235 21.77 -18.49 9.00
N GLY A 236 22.03 -17.73 7.94
CA GLY A 236 21.45 -17.92 6.61
C GLY A 236 21.83 -19.27 6.01
N ARG A 237 23.09 -19.68 6.17
CA ARG A 237 23.63 -20.98 5.73
C ARG A 237 22.81 -22.19 6.20
N HIS A 238 22.19 -22.09 7.39
CA HIS A 238 21.39 -23.18 7.96
C HIS A 238 20.05 -23.31 7.25
N LEU A 239 19.55 -22.22 6.66
CA LEU A 239 18.26 -22.12 5.98
C LEU A 239 18.35 -22.39 4.46
N ASP A 240 19.54 -22.67 3.93
CA ASP A 240 19.75 -22.93 2.50
C ASP A 240 18.85 -24.04 1.95
N GLY A 241 18.19 -23.80 0.83
CA GLY A 241 17.21 -24.72 0.22
C GLY A 241 15.78 -24.57 0.75
N ILE A 242 15.55 -23.73 1.76
CA ILE A 242 14.21 -23.31 2.17
C ILE A 242 13.82 -22.06 1.37
N PRO A 243 12.66 -22.02 0.68
CA PRO A 243 12.24 -20.83 -0.04
C PRO A 243 12.10 -19.59 0.87
N PRO A 244 12.47 -18.38 0.41
CA PRO A 244 12.39 -17.16 1.22
C PRO A 244 11.01 -16.90 1.84
N THR A 245 9.93 -17.24 1.13
CA THR A 245 8.55 -17.13 1.63
C THR A 245 8.29 -18.00 2.87
N LYS A 246 8.90 -19.20 2.94
CA LYS A 246 8.83 -20.10 4.09
C LYS A 246 9.62 -19.55 5.27
N ILE A 247 10.82 -19.03 5.03
CA ILE A 247 11.64 -18.39 6.07
C ILE A 247 10.87 -17.21 6.68
N GLN A 248 10.27 -16.35 5.86
CA GLN A 248 9.42 -15.25 6.33
C GLN A 248 8.21 -15.75 7.13
N HIS A 249 7.55 -16.83 6.68
CA HIS A 249 6.43 -17.43 7.41
C HIS A 249 6.84 -17.97 8.78
N PHE A 250 7.96 -18.70 8.86
CA PHE A 250 8.51 -19.23 10.10
C PHE A 250 8.96 -18.13 11.05
N ALA A 251 9.62 -17.08 10.55
CA ALA A 251 9.99 -15.91 11.32
C ALA A 251 8.76 -15.19 11.90
N ALA A 252 7.70 -15.00 11.10
CA ALA A 252 6.45 -14.39 11.54
C ALA A 252 5.73 -15.25 12.61
N GLN A 253 5.76 -16.58 12.46
CA GLN A 253 5.24 -17.50 13.47
C GLN A 253 6.01 -17.37 14.79
N ALA A 254 7.35 -17.35 14.74
CA ALA A 254 8.19 -17.18 15.92
C ALA A 254 7.91 -15.84 16.62
N LYS A 255 7.90 -14.72 15.89
CA LYS A 255 7.68 -13.36 16.42
C LYS A 255 6.45 -13.27 17.34
N VAL A 256 5.36 -13.96 16.99
CA VAL A 256 4.10 -13.95 17.74
C VAL A 256 4.08 -14.89 18.95
N LEU A 257 4.91 -15.93 18.97
CA LEU A 257 5.01 -16.90 20.07
C LEU A 257 5.90 -16.37 21.20
N ASP A 258 5.57 -16.69 22.44
CA ASP A 258 6.47 -16.47 23.59
C ASP A 258 7.48 -17.61 23.75
N ALA A 259 8.48 -17.42 24.61
CA ALA A 259 9.55 -18.40 24.84
C ALA A 259 9.04 -19.71 25.46
N GLN A 260 7.91 -19.70 26.17
CA GLN A 260 7.31 -20.91 26.72
C GLN A 260 6.65 -21.73 25.60
N ALA A 261 5.83 -21.09 24.77
CA ALA A 261 5.19 -21.73 23.63
C ALA A 261 6.20 -22.27 22.60
N LEU A 262 7.39 -21.66 22.49
CA LEU A 262 8.47 -22.20 21.65
C LEU A 262 9.08 -23.48 22.22
N ARG A 263 9.17 -23.62 23.54
CA ARG A 263 9.69 -24.83 24.21
C ARG A 263 8.78 -26.05 24.02
N ASP A 264 7.48 -25.82 23.85
CA ASP A 264 6.50 -26.88 23.62
C ASP A 264 6.60 -27.53 22.22
N TYR A 265 7.39 -26.95 21.29
CA TYR A 265 7.63 -27.56 19.97
C TYR A 265 8.79 -28.55 19.98
N SER A 266 8.77 -29.49 19.02
CA SER A 266 9.88 -30.39 18.77
C SER A 266 11.16 -29.62 18.41
N ALA A 267 12.31 -30.17 18.81
CA ALA A 267 13.63 -29.55 18.58
C ALA A 267 13.86 -29.09 17.12
N PRO A 268 13.62 -29.91 16.07
CA PRO A 268 13.83 -29.48 14.68
C PRO A 268 13.02 -28.22 14.33
N LYS A 269 11.74 -28.20 14.74
CA LYS A 269 10.84 -27.08 14.48
C LYS A 269 11.24 -25.86 15.29
N ARG A 270 11.56 -26.03 16.58
CA ARG A 270 11.95 -24.95 17.49
C ARG A 270 13.16 -24.19 16.95
N TYR A 271 14.22 -24.90 16.57
CA TYR A 271 15.43 -24.26 16.05
C TYR A 271 15.20 -23.60 14.69
N THR A 272 14.42 -24.21 13.80
CA THR A 272 14.08 -23.58 12.51
C THR A 272 13.32 -22.26 12.70
N LEU A 273 12.35 -22.22 13.60
CA LEU A 273 11.60 -20.99 13.93
C LEU A 273 12.51 -19.91 14.52
N LEU A 274 13.40 -20.29 15.45
CA LEU A 274 14.36 -19.37 16.06
C LEU A 274 15.34 -18.80 15.03
N LEU A 275 15.98 -19.65 14.22
CA LEU A 275 16.94 -19.24 13.19
C LEU A 275 16.29 -18.37 12.12
N SER A 276 15.08 -18.73 11.66
CA SER A 276 14.32 -17.90 10.73
C SER A 276 14.06 -16.50 11.31
N PHE A 277 13.75 -16.42 12.60
CA PHE A 277 13.51 -15.14 13.26
C PHE A 277 14.78 -14.34 13.52
N ILE A 278 15.89 -14.99 13.90
CA ILE A 278 17.20 -14.34 14.06
C ILE A 278 17.67 -13.80 12.70
N HIS A 279 17.61 -14.61 11.65
CA HIS A 279 17.97 -14.22 10.29
C HIS A 279 17.15 -13.00 9.83
N ARG A 280 15.82 -13.04 10.04
CA ARG A 280 14.96 -11.89 9.72
C ARG A 280 15.33 -10.65 10.53
N THR A 281 15.58 -10.80 11.83
CA THR A 281 15.93 -9.68 12.72
C THR A 281 17.29 -9.09 12.35
N GLN A 282 18.28 -9.91 11.95
CA GLN A 282 19.57 -9.46 11.43
C GLN A 282 19.42 -8.54 10.20
N ILE A 283 18.55 -8.91 9.25
CA ILE A 283 18.24 -8.10 8.05
C ILE A 283 17.55 -6.80 8.45
N VAL A 284 16.47 -6.90 9.25
CA VAL A 284 15.66 -5.74 9.68
C VAL A 284 16.48 -4.75 10.52
N THR A 285 17.38 -5.21 11.38
CA THR A 285 18.24 -4.32 12.18
C THR A 285 19.21 -3.54 11.31
N ARG A 286 19.73 -4.11 10.20
CA ARG A 286 20.54 -3.36 9.23
C ARG A 286 19.70 -2.27 8.54
N ASP A 287 18.47 -2.59 8.15
CA ASP A 287 17.53 -1.61 7.59
C ASP A 287 17.21 -0.48 8.58
N HIS A 288 17.02 -0.81 9.86
CA HIS A 288 16.83 0.19 10.91
C HIS A 288 18.04 1.13 11.02
N LEU A 289 19.27 0.62 11.01
CA LEU A 289 20.48 1.44 11.07
C LEU A 289 20.64 2.33 9.83
N GLY A 290 20.36 1.82 8.63
CA GLY A 290 20.32 2.62 7.40
C GLY A 290 19.31 3.77 7.49
N THR A 291 18.11 3.47 8.00
CA THR A 291 17.06 4.47 8.25
C THR A 291 17.50 5.52 9.28
N MET A 292 18.13 5.08 10.39
CA MET A 292 18.63 5.99 11.42
C MET A 292 19.72 6.93 10.89
N LEU A 293 20.64 6.43 10.06
CA LEU A 293 21.67 7.22 9.39
C LEU A 293 21.05 8.32 8.53
N MET A 294 20.11 7.96 7.65
CA MET A 294 19.44 8.93 6.77
C MET A 294 18.68 10.00 7.55
N LYS A 295 17.85 9.60 8.54
CA LYS A 295 17.08 10.55 9.35
C LYS A 295 18.01 11.47 10.15
N ARG A 296 19.12 10.94 10.67
CA ARG A 296 20.09 11.73 11.43
C ARG A 296 20.77 12.77 10.54
N MET A 297 21.24 12.38 9.35
CA MET A 297 21.83 13.32 8.40
C MET A 297 20.83 14.37 7.93
N GLY A 298 19.59 13.98 7.62
CA GLY A 298 18.51 14.93 7.29
C GLY A 298 18.28 15.97 8.38
N ASN A 299 18.23 15.56 9.64
CA ASN A 299 18.11 16.48 10.78
C ASN A 299 19.30 17.44 10.89
N LEU A 300 20.54 16.96 10.67
CA LEU A 300 21.73 17.82 10.70
C LEU A 300 21.70 18.87 9.59
N HIS A 301 21.23 18.52 8.39
CA HIS A 301 21.02 19.50 7.31
C HIS A 301 19.95 20.53 7.67
N ASN A 302 18.83 20.11 8.26
CA ASN A 302 17.77 21.01 8.70
C ASN A 302 18.25 21.96 9.79
N SER A 303 19.04 21.49 10.77
CA SER A 303 19.68 22.34 11.78
C SER A 303 20.65 23.34 11.17
N GLY A 304 21.44 22.92 10.16
CA GLY A 304 22.32 23.83 9.42
C GLY A 304 21.56 24.94 8.71
N LYS A 305 20.46 24.61 8.01
CA LYS A 305 19.58 25.59 7.36
C LYS A 305 18.92 26.54 8.36
N ALA A 306 18.40 26.00 9.46
CA ALA A 306 17.77 26.80 10.51
C ALA A 306 18.77 27.77 11.17
N GLU A 307 20.02 27.34 11.39
CA GLU A 307 21.08 28.21 11.89
C GLU A 307 21.45 29.30 10.86
N LEU A 308 21.45 28.97 9.56
CA LEU A 308 21.64 29.99 8.51
C LEU A 308 20.52 31.05 8.54
N GLU A 309 19.25 30.63 8.63
CA GLU A 309 18.13 31.58 8.75
C GLU A 309 18.21 32.40 10.03
N ARG A 310 18.60 31.79 11.16
CA ARG A 310 18.83 32.53 12.42
C ARG A 310 19.96 33.55 12.28
N LEU A 311 21.04 33.21 11.60
CA LEU A 311 22.15 34.13 11.34
C LEU A 311 21.71 35.27 10.41
N LYS A 312 20.96 34.98 9.35
CA LYS A 312 20.38 36.01 8.47
C LYS A 312 19.51 36.98 9.25
N GLU A 313 18.61 36.49 10.11
CA GLU A 313 17.75 37.35 10.93
C GLU A 313 18.59 38.21 11.87
N LYS A 314 19.61 37.63 12.53
CA LYS A 314 20.52 38.36 13.41
C LYS A 314 21.34 39.44 12.67
N HIS A 315 21.67 39.20 11.41
CA HIS A 315 22.42 40.13 10.57
C HIS A 315 21.52 41.03 9.72
N ARG A 316 20.19 40.94 9.85
CA ARG A 316 19.21 41.72 9.09
C ARG A 316 19.35 43.21 9.38
N GLU A 317 19.36 43.59 10.66
CA GLU A 317 19.57 44.99 11.08
C GLU A 317 20.89 45.55 10.55
N LYS A 318 21.96 44.74 10.57
CA LYS A 318 23.26 45.13 10.01
C LYS A 318 23.20 45.30 8.49
N THR A 319 22.47 44.44 7.80
CA THR A 319 22.28 44.52 6.34
C THR A 319 21.45 45.75 5.98
N GLU A 320 20.36 46.03 6.68
CA GLU A 320 19.54 47.23 6.50
C GLU A 320 20.37 48.50 6.74
N ASN A 321 21.21 48.52 7.77
CA ASN A 321 22.11 49.64 8.03
C ASN A 321 23.19 49.82 6.94
N LEU A 322 23.78 48.72 6.44
CA LEU A 322 24.75 48.76 5.34
C LEU A 322 24.11 49.23 4.03
N VAL A 323 22.89 48.76 3.71
CA VAL A 323 22.13 49.20 2.52
C VAL A 323 21.78 50.67 2.65
N ALA A 324 21.29 51.12 3.80
CA ALA A 324 21.01 52.54 4.03
C ALA A 324 22.28 53.40 3.93
N THR A 325 23.43 52.89 4.36
CA THR A 325 24.71 53.60 4.20
C THR A 325 25.09 53.69 2.72
N LEU A 326 24.91 52.62 1.95
CA LEU A 326 25.18 52.61 0.51
C LEU A 326 24.23 53.55 -0.25
N THR A 327 22.93 53.57 0.11
CA THR A 327 21.95 54.48 -0.50
C THR A 327 22.33 55.93 -0.29
N ASP A 328 22.69 56.34 0.93
CA ASP A 328 23.12 57.70 1.22
C ASP A 328 24.38 58.07 0.43
N VAL A 329 25.33 57.13 0.29
CA VAL A 329 26.55 57.32 -0.52
C VAL A 329 26.22 57.48 -2.00
N LEU A 330 25.31 56.67 -2.55
CA LEU A 330 24.89 56.76 -3.95
C LEU A 330 24.12 58.05 -4.23
N GLN A 331 23.21 58.46 -3.35
CA GLN A 331 22.50 59.74 -3.45
C GLN A 331 23.47 60.93 -3.40
N THR A 332 24.43 60.89 -2.48
CA THR A 332 25.46 61.93 -2.38
C THR A 332 26.31 62.05 -3.65
N LEU A 333 26.57 60.93 -4.33
CA LEU A 333 27.32 60.91 -5.60
C LEU A 333 26.46 61.34 -6.80
N GLU A 334 25.14 61.22 -6.72
CA GLU A 334 24.19 61.66 -7.75
C GLU A 334 23.89 63.16 -7.64
N ASP A 335 23.72 63.67 -6.40
CA ASP A 335 23.36 65.06 -6.13
C ASP A 335 24.54 66.04 -6.32
N GLU A 336 25.79 65.56 -6.24
CA GLU A 336 26.99 66.40 -6.26
C GLU A 336 27.97 66.02 -7.38
N PRO A 337 27.98 66.74 -8.51
CA PRO A 337 28.79 66.41 -9.69
C PRO A 337 30.29 66.76 -9.55
N GLN A 338 30.71 67.37 -8.44
CA GLN A 338 32.13 67.66 -8.15
C GLN A 338 32.76 66.61 -7.22
N ASP A 339 33.71 65.83 -7.76
CA ASP A 339 34.38 64.71 -7.11
C ASP A 339 34.98 65.03 -5.72
N GLU A 340 35.57 66.22 -5.56
CA GLU A 340 36.25 66.60 -4.31
C GLU A 340 35.26 66.90 -3.17
N GLN A 341 34.08 67.41 -3.53
CA GLN A 341 33.01 67.77 -2.60
C GLN A 341 32.15 66.55 -2.28
N ALA A 342 31.81 65.75 -3.30
CA ALA A 342 31.15 64.45 -3.14
C ALA A 342 31.99 63.50 -2.26
N GLY A 343 33.31 63.43 -2.46
CA GLY A 343 34.20 62.60 -1.65
C GLY A 343 34.24 62.99 -0.16
N ARG A 344 34.07 64.29 0.17
CA ARG A 344 33.97 64.76 1.57
C ARG A 344 32.62 64.41 2.19
N LEU A 345 31.54 64.53 1.43
CA LEU A 345 30.18 64.22 1.87
C LEU A 345 29.98 62.70 2.07
N VAL A 346 30.54 61.87 1.17
CA VAL A 346 30.58 60.40 1.32
C VAL A 346 31.30 59.98 2.60
N LYS A 347 32.45 60.59 2.92
CA LYS A 347 33.17 60.31 4.19
C LYS A 347 32.33 60.70 5.42
N ARG A 348 31.55 61.78 5.35
CA ARG A 348 30.63 62.17 6.43
C ARG A 348 29.44 61.22 6.54
N ALA A 349 28.83 60.82 5.43
CA ALA A 349 27.70 59.90 5.40
C ALA A 349 28.07 58.53 5.98
N VAL A 350 29.24 58.00 5.62
CA VAL A 350 29.77 56.74 6.18
C VAL A 350 30.10 56.89 7.67
N ALA A 351 30.75 57.99 8.08
CA ALA A 351 31.09 58.25 9.47
C ALA A 351 29.86 58.48 10.38
N ALA A 352 28.77 59.02 9.85
CA ALA A 352 27.52 59.24 10.58
C ALA A 352 26.82 57.93 10.96
N LYS A 353 27.03 56.85 10.19
CA LYS A 353 26.44 55.53 10.43
C LYS A 353 27.39 54.52 11.12
N GLY A 354 28.67 54.85 11.27
CA GLY A 354 29.61 54.08 12.10
C GLY A 354 31.10 54.28 11.75
N ASP A 355 31.97 53.57 12.49
CA ASP A 355 33.40 53.48 12.15
C ASP A 355 33.61 52.61 10.90
N ILE A 356 34.45 53.08 9.97
CA ILE A 356 34.75 52.42 8.69
C ILE A 356 35.26 50.98 8.91
N ARG A 357 36.09 50.75 9.94
CA ARG A 357 36.57 49.40 10.27
C ARG A 357 35.43 48.48 10.71
N LYS A 358 34.52 48.99 11.53
CA LYS A 358 33.33 48.24 11.98
C LYS A 358 32.37 47.94 10.83
N LEU A 359 32.18 48.89 9.90
CA LEU A 359 31.38 48.68 8.69
C LEU A 359 32.04 47.65 7.74
N LEU A 360 33.37 47.65 7.62
CA LEU A 360 34.09 46.63 6.88
C LEU A 360 33.97 45.25 7.53
N ASP A 361 34.07 45.15 8.86
CA ASP A 361 33.86 43.91 9.61
C ASP A 361 32.43 43.40 9.47
N ASP A 362 31.45 44.31 9.50
CA ASP A 362 30.04 44.00 9.27
C ASP A 362 29.80 43.54 7.81
N CYS A 363 30.44 44.19 6.83
CA CYS A 363 30.45 43.75 5.43
C CYS A 363 31.05 42.35 5.27
N GLN A 364 32.18 42.05 5.91
CA GLN A 364 32.81 40.73 5.85
C GLN A 364 31.97 39.66 6.55
N ALA A 365 31.35 39.99 7.69
CA ALA A 365 30.43 39.10 8.39
C ALA A 365 29.19 38.80 7.56
N VAL A 366 28.61 39.80 6.89
CA VAL A 366 27.45 39.63 5.99
C VAL A 366 27.85 38.89 4.70
N ALA A 367 29.02 39.18 4.13
CA ALA A 367 29.55 38.53 2.94
C ALA A 367 29.90 37.04 3.16
N SER A 368 30.32 36.67 4.36
CA SER A 368 30.62 35.27 4.72
C SER A 368 29.40 34.34 4.63
N TYR A 369 28.19 34.89 4.61
CA TYR A 369 26.93 34.16 4.45
C TYR A 369 26.18 34.51 3.15
N HIS A 370 26.73 35.39 2.31
CA HIS A 370 26.21 35.67 0.96
C HIS A 370 26.43 34.44 0.07
N GLY A 371 25.33 33.88 -0.42
CA GLY A 371 25.33 32.63 -1.21
C GLY A 371 24.43 31.52 -0.65
N ASN A 372 23.71 31.78 0.45
CA ASN A 372 22.73 30.84 1.03
C ASN A 372 23.37 29.48 1.41
N ASN A 373 24.69 29.48 1.69
CA ASN A 373 25.48 28.27 1.90
C ASN A 373 25.49 27.85 3.37
N TYR A 374 24.56 26.96 3.73
CA TYR A 374 24.47 26.41 5.08
C TYR A 374 25.45 25.26 5.37
N LEU A 375 26.16 24.74 4.35
CA LEU A 375 26.96 23.50 4.47
C LEU A 375 28.05 23.55 5.55
N PRO A 376 28.82 24.65 5.71
CA PRO A 376 29.82 24.75 6.77
C PRO A 376 29.23 24.67 8.18
N LEU A 377 27.99 25.15 8.37
CA LEU A 377 27.31 25.22 9.66
C LEU A 377 26.93 23.84 10.20
N ILE A 378 26.78 22.85 9.31
CA ILE A 378 26.45 21.46 9.68
C ILE A 378 27.51 20.87 10.62
N LEU A 379 28.78 21.25 10.45
CA LEU A 379 29.90 20.72 11.23
C LEU A 379 29.70 20.91 12.74
N LYS A 380 29.11 22.02 13.18
CA LYS A 380 28.82 22.31 14.59
C LYS A 380 27.96 21.21 15.21
N PHE A 381 26.91 20.78 14.50
CA PHE A 381 25.97 19.76 14.96
C PHE A 381 26.50 18.34 14.76
N PHE A 382 27.25 18.11 13.66
CA PHE A 382 27.84 16.80 13.36
C PHE A 382 28.83 16.32 14.43
N ARG A 383 29.61 17.24 15.04
CA ARG A 383 30.63 16.90 16.07
C ARG A 383 30.08 16.02 17.19
N GLN A 384 28.85 16.25 17.63
CA GLN A 384 28.21 15.50 18.70
C GLN A 384 27.92 14.03 18.30
N TYR A 385 27.68 13.78 17.01
CA TYR A 385 27.29 12.47 16.48
C TYR A 385 28.43 11.73 15.78
N ARG A 386 29.53 12.42 15.50
CA ARG A 386 30.68 11.91 14.72
C ARG A 386 31.06 10.48 15.10
N SER A 387 31.40 10.25 16.37
CA SER A 387 31.85 8.92 16.83
C SER A 387 30.84 7.82 16.54
N LYS A 388 29.54 8.09 16.78
CA LYS A 388 28.46 7.11 16.59
C LYS A 388 28.13 6.86 15.12
N LEU A 389 28.17 7.88 14.28
CA LEU A 389 27.97 7.72 12.84
C LEU A 389 29.06 6.88 12.19
N PHE A 390 30.30 7.06 12.66
CA PHE A 390 31.44 6.27 12.28
C PHE A 390 31.31 4.80 12.74
N GLN A 391 30.91 4.56 13.99
CA GLN A 391 30.61 3.19 14.48
C GLN A 391 29.46 2.53 13.71
N LEU A 392 28.43 3.30 13.33
CA LEU A 392 27.31 2.80 12.52
C LEU A 392 27.77 2.37 11.12
N VAL A 393 28.59 3.18 10.46
CA VAL A 393 29.06 2.84 9.11
C VAL A 393 29.98 1.63 9.14
N GLU A 394 30.77 1.48 10.20
CA GLU A 394 31.64 0.33 10.41
C GLU A 394 30.87 -0.98 10.63
N SER A 395 29.66 -0.92 11.18
CA SER A 395 28.82 -2.10 11.40
C SER A 395 27.99 -2.52 10.18
N LEU A 396 28.00 -1.73 9.10
CA LEU A 396 27.27 -2.00 7.86
C LEU A 396 28.21 -2.20 6.68
N GLN A 397 27.86 -3.10 5.77
CA GLN A 397 28.63 -3.34 4.54
C GLN A 397 27.98 -2.61 3.36
N PHE A 398 28.55 -1.47 2.98
CA PHE A 398 28.07 -0.66 1.86
C PHE A 398 28.69 -1.10 0.52
N SER A 399 27.91 -1.03 -0.55
CA SER A 399 28.39 -1.22 -1.94
C SER A 399 27.70 -0.25 -2.90
N SER A 400 28.40 0.12 -3.99
CA SER A 400 27.81 0.91 -5.08
C SER A 400 26.97 0.00 -5.98
N THR A 401 25.82 0.51 -6.45
CA THR A 401 24.98 -0.17 -7.46
C THR A 401 25.31 0.27 -8.88
N SER A 402 26.37 1.08 -9.05
CA SER A 402 26.84 1.62 -10.33
C SER A 402 28.35 1.45 -10.49
N GLU A 403 28.85 1.63 -11.72
CA GLU A 403 30.29 1.62 -12.01
C GLU A 403 31.05 2.78 -11.34
N GLU A 404 30.36 3.82 -10.86
CA GLU A 404 30.98 4.95 -10.17
C GLU A 404 31.26 4.60 -8.70
N THR A 405 32.53 4.59 -8.31
CA THR A 405 33.00 4.21 -6.96
C THR A 405 33.64 5.37 -6.18
N SER A 406 33.53 6.60 -6.67
CA SER A 406 34.14 7.82 -6.11
C SER A 406 33.75 8.06 -4.65
N LEU A 407 32.46 7.92 -4.31
CA LEU A 407 31.96 8.09 -2.94
C LEU A 407 32.42 6.96 -2.01
N MET A 408 32.49 5.72 -2.49
CA MET A 408 33.00 4.59 -1.70
C MET A 408 34.49 4.79 -1.38
N SER A 409 35.27 5.19 -2.37
CA SER A 409 36.70 5.51 -2.19
C SER A 409 36.89 6.67 -1.20
N ALA A 410 36.03 7.70 -1.26
CA ALA A 410 36.05 8.80 -0.30
C ALA A 410 35.62 8.36 1.11
N LEU A 411 34.72 7.38 1.22
CA LEU A 411 34.30 6.79 2.49
C LEU A 411 35.47 6.03 3.14
N ASP A 412 36.15 5.18 2.39
CA ASP A 412 37.32 4.43 2.86
C ASP A 412 38.42 5.40 3.31
N PHE A 413 38.67 6.46 2.54
CA PHE A 413 39.65 7.49 2.89
C PHE A 413 39.36 8.20 4.21
N ILE A 414 38.08 8.55 4.50
CA ILE A 414 37.74 9.17 5.79
C ILE A 414 37.75 8.18 6.95
N MET A 415 37.55 6.88 6.68
CA MET A 415 37.66 5.81 7.68
C MET A 415 39.11 5.62 8.11
N GLU A 416 40.04 5.55 7.15
CA GLU A 416 41.48 5.48 7.41
C GLU A 416 42.01 6.71 8.18
N ASN A 417 41.52 7.91 7.83
CA ASN A 417 41.95 9.16 8.45
C ASN A 417 41.12 9.57 9.69
N ARG A 418 40.28 8.67 10.23
CA ARG A 418 39.35 8.95 11.34
C ARG A 418 40.05 9.47 12.60
N TYR A 419 41.20 8.90 12.96
CA TYR A 419 41.94 9.22 14.20
C TYR A 419 43.03 10.28 14.02
N ARG A 420 43.23 10.79 12.80
CA ARG A 420 44.26 11.79 12.52
C ARG A 420 43.99 13.08 13.28
N LYS A 421 45.03 13.73 13.82
CA LYS A 421 44.89 14.99 14.59
C LYS A 421 44.82 16.23 13.69
N SER A 422 45.43 16.20 12.50
CA SER A 422 45.40 17.30 11.54
C SER A 422 43.98 17.64 11.07
N ASN A 423 43.70 18.93 10.87
CA ASN A 423 42.47 19.40 10.23
C ASN A 423 42.56 19.38 8.70
N TRP A 424 43.77 19.26 8.15
CA TRP A 424 44.03 19.31 6.70
C TRP A 424 44.59 17.99 6.20
N LEU A 425 44.09 17.56 5.05
CA LEU A 425 44.50 16.36 4.32
C LEU A 425 44.99 16.73 2.91
N PRO A 426 45.82 15.89 2.28
CA PRO A 426 46.14 16.00 0.86
C PRO A 426 44.87 16.00 -0.02
N ASP A 427 44.88 16.74 -1.12
CA ASP A 427 43.79 16.78 -2.13
C ASP A 427 43.90 15.59 -3.10
N GLU A 428 43.83 14.38 -2.56
CA GLU A 428 43.93 13.10 -3.30
C GLU A 428 42.56 12.44 -3.54
N VAL A 429 41.50 12.99 -2.95
CA VAL A 429 40.15 12.43 -3.01
C VAL A 429 39.43 12.91 -4.26
N ASP A 430 38.88 11.99 -5.06
CA ASP A 430 37.94 12.35 -6.12
C ASP A 430 36.61 12.85 -5.53
N LEU A 431 36.30 14.12 -5.77
CA LEU A 431 35.08 14.80 -5.32
C LEU A 431 34.06 14.98 -6.46
N SER A 432 34.11 14.14 -7.50
CA SER A 432 33.17 14.14 -8.62
C SER A 432 31.70 14.07 -8.18
N PHE A 433 31.40 13.31 -7.12
CA PHE A 433 30.06 13.22 -6.51
C PHE A 433 29.58 14.50 -5.83
N ALA A 434 30.51 15.36 -5.36
CA ALA A 434 30.20 16.54 -4.56
C ALA A 434 29.75 17.73 -5.42
N SER A 435 28.87 18.57 -4.88
CA SER A 435 28.43 19.81 -5.54
C SER A 435 29.55 20.84 -5.57
N GLU A 436 29.48 21.80 -6.51
CA GLU A 436 30.45 22.91 -6.55
C GLU A 436 30.49 23.71 -5.25
N LEU A 437 29.35 23.83 -4.56
CA LEU A 437 29.27 24.45 -3.24
C LEU A 437 30.09 23.69 -2.19
N TRP A 438 29.99 22.34 -2.18
CA TRP A 438 30.82 21.50 -1.32
C TRP A 438 32.30 21.59 -1.69
N LYS A 439 32.65 21.50 -2.98
CA LYS A 439 34.05 21.60 -3.43
C LYS A 439 34.70 22.92 -2.98
N ARG A 440 33.97 24.04 -3.04
CA ARG A 440 34.41 25.35 -2.53
C ARG A 440 34.57 25.37 -1.01
N THR A 441 33.69 24.71 -0.26
CA THR A 441 33.78 24.61 1.20
C THR A 441 34.93 23.70 1.66
N LEU A 442 35.29 22.68 0.87
CA LEU A 442 36.28 21.67 1.24
C LEU A 442 37.72 22.10 0.96
N ARG A 443 37.96 22.78 -0.16
CA ARG A 443 39.31 23.11 -0.65
C ARG A 443 39.75 24.49 -0.19
N ALA A 444 40.92 24.56 0.44
CA ALA A 444 41.63 25.82 0.69
C ALA A 444 42.97 25.82 -0.05
N ARG A 445 43.40 27.01 -0.50
CA ARG A 445 44.75 27.22 -1.01
C ARG A 445 45.65 27.59 0.16
N GLU A 446 46.70 26.80 0.40
CA GLU A 446 47.69 27.08 1.44
C GLU A 446 49.09 26.78 0.86
N GLY A 447 49.85 27.82 0.53
CA GLY A 447 51.16 27.69 -0.14
C GLY A 447 51.05 27.22 -1.60
N SER A 448 51.98 26.33 -2.02
CA SER A 448 52.07 25.78 -3.38
C SER A 448 51.14 24.58 -3.66
N GLY A 449 50.31 24.15 -2.70
CA GLY A 449 49.44 22.97 -2.81
C GLY A 449 47.97 23.25 -2.44
N ARG A 450 47.07 22.39 -2.92
CA ARG A 450 45.66 22.35 -2.48
C ARG A 450 45.53 21.37 -1.31
N LYS A 451 44.80 21.77 -0.27
CA LYS A 451 44.47 20.91 0.87
C LYS A 451 42.96 20.81 1.08
N ILE A 452 42.51 19.68 1.61
CA ILE A 452 41.10 19.44 1.96
C ILE A 452 40.92 19.53 3.47
N HIS A 453 39.87 20.24 3.91
CA HIS A 453 39.50 20.30 5.32
C HIS A 453 38.80 19.00 5.77
N ARG A 454 39.49 18.19 6.57
CA ARG A 454 39.09 16.84 7.00
C ARG A 454 37.67 16.77 7.55
N ARG A 455 37.33 17.60 8.54
CA ARG A 455 36.03 17.50 9.20
C ARG A 455 34.87 17.95 8.31
N HIS A 456 35.14 18.80 7.32
CA HIS A 456 34.12 19.16 6.32
C HIS A 456 33.99 18.03 5.29
N LEU A 457 35.09 17.35 4.95
CA LEU A 457 35.06 16.15 4.11
C LEU A 457 34.23 15.04 4.77
N GLU A 458 34.42 14.78 6.06
CA GLU A 458 33.61 13.82 6.82
C GLU A 458 32.11 14.14 6.67
N VAL A 459 31.69 15.37 6.97
CA VAL A 459 30.29 15.78 6.83
C VAL A 459 29.81 15.61 5.38
N CYS A 460 30.62 16.01 4.39
CA CYS A 460 30.30 15.88 2.98
C CYS A 460 30.03 14.42 2.59
N VAL A 461 30.96 13.51 2.92
CA VAL A 461 30.83 12.09 2.61
C VAL A 461 29.61 11.49 3.28
N PHE A 462 29.37 11.75 4.57
CA PHE A 462 28.17 11.27 5.26
C PHE A 462 26.87 11.84 4.68
N SER A 463 26.88 13.09 4.23
CA SER A 463 25.73 13.74 3.57
C SER A 463 25.40 13.05 2.24
N TYR A 464 26.43 12.73 1.44
CA TYR A 464 26.25 12.03 0.18
C TYR A 464 25.95 10.55 0.36
N LEU A 465 26.54 9.88 1.35
CA LEU A 465 26.21 8.50 1.71
C LEU A 465 24.73 8.38 2.07
N ALA A 466 24.20 9.25 2.92
CA ALA A 466 22.78 9.27 3.24
C ALA A 466 21.89 9.58 2.02
N LYS A 467 22.36 10.43 1.10
CA LYS A 467 21.63 10.77 -0.13
C LYS A 467 21.60 9.59 -1.11
N GLU A 468 22.75 8.96 -1.36
CA GLU A 468 22.91 7.84 -2.30
C GLU A 468 22.29 6.55 -1.78
N LEU A 469 22.30 6.33 -0.46
CA LEU A 469 21.53 5.27 0.19
C LEU A 469 20.01 5.46 -0.01
N LYS A 470 19.54 6.71 0.04
CA LYS A 470 18.12 7.05 -0.17
C LYS A 470 17.68 6.88 -1.64
N SER A 471 18.55 7.18 -2.61
CA SER A 471 18.27 6.97 -4.04
C SER A 471 18.54 5.53 -4.52
N GLY A 472 19.21 4.71 -3.71
CA GLY A 472 19.59 3.34 -4.07
C GLY A 472 20.83 3.26 -4.96
N ASP A 473 21.61 4.34 -5.06
CA ASP A 473 22.91 4.36 -5.75
C ASP A 473 24.01 3.68 -4.88
N ILE A 474 23.79 3.66 -3.56
CA ILE A 474 24.51 2.82 -2.60
C ILE A 474 23.51 1.87 -1.94
N CYS A 475 23.91 0.63 -1.76
CA CYS A 475 23.17 -0.40 -1.06
C CYS A 475 23.93 -0.93 0.17
N VAL A 476 23.19 -1.61 1.05
CA VAL A 476 23.72 -2.32 2.21
C VAL A 476 23.50 -3.81 1.99
N ARG A 477 24.56 -4.61 2.09
CA ARG A 477 24.47 -6.08 1.98
C ARG A 477 23.66 -6.67 3.14
N ASP A 478 23.01 -7.80 2.87
CA ASP A 478 22.14 -8.51 3.82
C ASP A 478 21.03 -7.65 4.44
N SER A 479 20.52 -6.69 3.66
CA SER A 479 19.40 -5.82 4.03
C SER A 479 18.24 -6.02 3.04
N ASP A 480 17.01 -5.66 3.38
CA ASP A 480 15.89 -5.76 2.42
C ASP A 480 15.63 -4.40 1.76
N GLU A 481 15.49 -3.37 2.60
CA GLU A 481 15.05 -2.04 2.20
C GLU A 481 16.15 -1.29 1.43
N TYR A 482 17.39 -1.47 1.89
CA TYR A 482 18.59 -0.85 1.33
C TYR A 482 19.43 -1.82 0.50
N ALA A 483 18.92 -3.00 0.16
CA ALA A 483 19.59 -3.94 -0.75
C ALA A 483 19.72 -3.37 -2.17
N ASP A 484 20.59 -3.99 -2.96
CA ASP A 484 20.65 -3.73 -4.40
C ASP A 484 19.29 -4.09 -5.02
N TYR A 485 18.62 -3.09 -5.60
CA TYR A 485 17.32 -3.30 -6.19
C TYR A 485 17.40 -4.05 -7.52
N TRP A 486 18.53 -4.03 -8.22
CA TRP A 486 18.68 -4.76 -9.49
C TRP A 486 18.64 -6.26 -9.30
N GLU A 487 19.16 -6.75 -8.17
CA GLU A 487 19.09 -8.16 -7.76
C GLU A 487 17.65 -8.55 -7.39
N GLN A 488 16.85 -7.58 -6.92
CA GLN A 488 15.44 -7.78 -6.59
C GLN A 488 14.53 -7.79 -7.84
N LEU A 489 14.95 -7.22 -8.97
CA LEU A 489 14.18 -7.24 -10.22
C LEU A 489 14.27 -8.59 -10.95
N LEU A 490 13.29 -8.92 -11.78
CA LEU A 490 13.39 -10.06 -12.72
C LEU A 490 14.60 -9.86 -13.62
N SER A 491 15.32 -10.93 -13.94
CA SER A 491 16.35 -10.89 -14.99
C SER A 491 15.70 -10.63 -16.35
N TRP A 492 16.46 -10.10 -17.30
CA TRP A 492 15.92 -9.86 -18.64
C TRP A 492 15.43 -11.16 -19.32
N ASN A 493 16.11 -12.29 -19.06
CA ASN A 493 15.73 -13.60 -19.55
C ASN A 493 14.35 -14.05 -19.01
N GLU A 494 14.02 -13.69 -17.76
CA GLU A 494 12.69 -13.94 -17.18
C GLU A 494 11.62 -12.99 -17.74
N CYS A 495 11.99 -11.77 -18.11
CA CYS A 495 11.07 -10.78 -18.68
C CYS A 495 10.70 -11.08 -20.13
N GLN A 496 11.63 -11.60 -20.92
CA GLN A 496 11.46 -11.77 -22.37
C GLN A 496 10.21 -12.59 -22.77
N PRO A 497 9.87 -13.72 -22.12
CA PRO A 497 8.64 -14.46 -22.42
C PRO A 497 7.35 -13.72 -22.08
N MET A 498 7.39 -12.73 -21.19
CA MET A 498 6.22 -11.96 -20.75
C MET A 498 5.98 -10.71 -21.61
N LEU A 499 6.99 -10.31 -22.40
CA LEU A 499 7.04 -9.03 -23.09
C LEU A 499 5.93 -8.87 -24.13
N GLU A 500 5.75 -9.85 -25.03
CA GLU A 500 4.76 -9.76 -26.11
C GLU A 500 3.34 -9.62 -25.57
N ASN A 501 2.98 -10.46 -24.59
CA ASN A 501 1.67 -10.41 -23.95
C ASN A 501 1.43 -9.06 -23.26
N TYR A 502 2.41 -8.56 -22.50
CA TYR A 502 2.29 -7.27 -21.82
C TYR A 502 2.20 -6.09 -22.79
N CYS A 503 3.05 -6.06 -23.82
CA CYS A 503 3.02 -5.03 -24.86
C CYS A 503 1.68 -5.03 -25.61
N SER A 504 1.14 -6.21 -25.94
CA SER A 504 -0.18 -6.34 -26.56
C SER A 504 -1.31 -5.86 -25.64
N GLU A 505 -1.26 -6.20 -24.35
CA GLU A 505 -2.26 -5.77 -23.35
C GLU A 505 -2.28 -4.24 -23.20
N MET A 506 -1.09 -3.62 -23.20
CA MET A 506 -0.93 -2.16 -23.00
C MET A 506 -0.99 -1.35 -24.31
N GLY A 507 -1.04 -2.00 -25.47
CA GLY A 507 -0.95 -1.33 -26.77
C GLY A 507 0.41 -0.66 -27.02
N PHE A 508 1.49 -1.20 -26.45
CA PHE A 508 2.86 -0.71 -26.62
C PHE A 508 3.63 -1.53 -27.66
N PRO A 509 4.51 -0.89 -28.45
CA PRO A 509 5.49 -1.58 -29.28
C PRO A 509 6.46 -2.43 -28.47
N THR A 510 6.99 -3.47 -29.12
CA THR A 510 7.95 -4.42 -28.55
C THR A 510 9.41 -3.98 -28.69
N ASN A 511 9.66 -2.74 -29.13
CA ASN A 511 10.98 -2.14 -29.19
C ASN A 511 10.95 -0.63 -28.83
N GLY A 512 12.10 -0.11 -28.41
CA GLY A 512 12.23 1.27 -27.90
C GLY A 512 12.01 2.36 -28.96
N ALA A 513 12.42 2.14 -30.20
CA ALA A 513 12.31 3.13 -31.27
C ALA A 513 10.84 3.39 -31.64
N ASP A 514 10.07 2.31 -31.85
CA ASP A 514 8.64 2.39 -32.15
C ASP A 514 7.85 2.94 -30.96
N PHE A 515 8.23 2.57 -29.72
CA PHE A 515 7.61 3.11 -28.51
C PHE A 515 7.78 4.63 -28.41
N VAL A 516 8.98 5.14 -28.68
CA VAL A 516 9.24 6.58 -28.74
C VAL A 516 8.48 7.24 -29.88
N HIS A 517 8.41 6.62 -31.05
CA HIS A 517 7.63 7.14 -32.18
C HIS A 517 6.14 7.27 -31.83
N GLN A 518 5.55 6.25 -31.20
CA GLN A 518 4.17 6.27 -30.74
C GLN A 518 3.92 7.38 -29.71
N LEU A 519 4.78 7.52 -28.69
CA LEU A 519 4.66 8.57 -27.68
C LEU A 519 4.77 9.97 -28.27
N LYS A 520 5.72 10.18 -29.18
CA LYS A 520 5.93 11.45 -29.87
C LYS A 520 4.71 11.81 -30.73
N SER A 521 4.14 10.84 -31.45
CA SER A 521 2.93 11.03 -32.26
C SER A 521 1.72 11.36 -31.38
N TRP A 522 1.51 10.62 -30.29
CA TRP A 522 0.43 10.88 -29.33
C TRP A 522 0.51 12.30 -28.74
N MET A 523 1.70 12.70 -28.28
CA MET A 523 1.91 14.04 -27.73
C MET A 523 1.68 15.13 -28.78
N PHE A 524 2.18 14.95 -30.01
CA PHE A 524 2.01 15.90 -31.10
C PHE A 524 0.53 16.07 -31.49
N GLN A 525 -0.19 14.97 -31.69
CA GLN A 525 -1.61 14.98 -32.00
C GLN A 525 -2.41 15.72 -30.92
N LYS A 526 -2.12 15.44 -29.64
CA LYS A 526 -2.87 16.03 -28.53
C LYS A 526 -2.61 17.52 -28.38
N THR A 527 -1.37 17.96 -28.57
CA THR A 527 -1.04 19.39 -28.54
C THR A 527 -1.69 20.13 -29.70
N ARG A 528 -1.67 19.55 -30.90
CA ARG A 528 -2.33 20.14 -32.08
C ARG A 528 -3.86 20.24 -31.90
N GLU A 529 -4.49 19.19 -31.41
CA GLU A 529 -5.93 19.19 -31.08
C GLU A 529 -6.28 20.32 -30.10
N VAL A 530 -5.43 20.55 -29.09
CA VAL A 530 -5.66 21.60 -28.09
C VAL A 530 -5.41 22.99 -28.67
N ASP A 531 -4.39 23.17 -29.51
CA ASP A 531 -4.11 24.44 -30.20
C ASP A 531 -5.26 24.85 -31.13
N GLU A 532 -5.73 23.92 -31.98
CA GLU A 532 -6.82 24.14 -32.94
C GLU A 532 -8.15 24.48 -32.24
N ASN A 533 -8.45 23.82 -31.13
CA ASN A 533 -9.69 24.05 -30.36
C ASN A 533 -9.56 25.14 -29.29
N PHE A 534 -8.38 25.75 -29.11
CA PHE A 534 -8.16 26.75 -28.06
C PHE A 534 -9.12 27.94 -28.12
N PRO A 535 -9.42 28.53 -29.31
CA PRO A 535 -10.36 29.65 -29.43
C PRO A 535 -11.75 29.34 -28.87
N ASP A 536 -12.25 28.12 -29.05
CA ASP A 536 -13.58 27.70 -28.57
C ASP A 536 -13.59 27.38 -27.06
N ARG A 537 -12.41 27.24 -26.45
CA ARG A 537 -12.23 26.84 -25.04
C ARG A 537 -11.84 27.99 -24.11
N GLN A 538 -11.97 29.24 -24.56
CA GLN A 538 -11.75 30.44 -23.72
C GLN A 538 -12.66 30.50 -22.48
N HIS A 539 -13.83 29.84 -22.54
CA HIS A 539 -14.73 29.69 -21.39
C HIS A 539 -14.13 28.81 -20.27
N ALA A 540 -13.10 28.02 -20.57
CA ALA A 540 -12.42 27.11 -19.65
C ALA A 540 -11.06 27.61 -19.15
N VAL A 541 -10.28 28.27 -20.01
CA VAL A 541 -8.93 28.79 -19.73
C VAL A 541 -8.62 30.06 -20.54
N GLU A 542 -7.89 30.99 -19.94
CA GLU A 542 -7.27 32.14 -20.60
C GLU A 542 -5.74 32.09 -20.42
N LEU A 543 -4.97 32.61 -21.38
CA LEU A 543 -3.51 32.80 -21.28
C LEU A 543 -3.20 34.28 -21.03
N THR A 544 -2.25 34.57 -20.16
CA THR A 544 -1.72 35.93 -19.97
C THR A 544 -0.78 36.33 -21.11
N GLU A 545 -0.40 37.62 -21.17
CA GLU A 545 0.64 38.13 -22.10
C GLU A 545 2.02 37.49 -21.89
N GLU A 546 2.24 36.83 -20.74
CA GLU A 546 3.46 36.08 -20.42
C GLU A 546 3.32 34.57 -20.68
N GLY A 547 2.21 34.14 -21.31
CA GLY A 547 1.93 32.73 -21.60
C GLY A 547 1.45 31.90 -20.40
N GLU A 548 1.09 32.51 -19.27
CA GLU A 548 0.65 31.78 -18.07
C GLU A 548 -0.85 31.39 -18.15
N PRO A 549 -1.22 30.13 -17.86
CA PRO A 549 -2.62 29.70 -17.91
C PRO A 549 -3.44 30.05 -16.65
N ILE A 550 -4.58 30.70 -16.86
CA ILE A 550 -5.59 31.06 -15.85
C ILE A 550 -6.85 30.22 -16.05
N LEU A 551 -7.15 29.34 -15.09
CA LEU A 551 -8.32 28.46 -15.13
C LEU A 551 -9.58 29.15 -14.58
N LYS A 552 -10.69 29.09 -15.33
CA LYS A 552 -12.00 29.58 -14.85
C LYS A 552 -12.57 28.65 -13.77
N LYS A 553 -13.28 29.23 -12.79
CA LYS A 553 -13.88 28.50 -11.65
C LYS A 553 -15.05 27.62 -12.10
N VAL A 554 -15.11 26.40 -11.56
CA VAL A 554 -16.28 25.51 -11.65
C VAL A 554 -17.41 26.08 -10.79
N LYS A 555 -18.62 26.20 -11.33
CA LYS A 555 -19.83 26.58 -10.57
C LYS A 555 -20.33 25.37 -9.78
N ALA A 556 -20.64 25.56 -8.49
CA ALA A 556 -21.26 24.51 -7.68
C ALA A 556 -22.72 24.27 -8.12
N LYS A 557 -23.13 22.99 -8.20
CA LYS A 557 -24.53 22.58 -8.41
C LYS A 557 -25.33 22.99 -7.17
N LYS A 558 -26.46 23.69 -7.33
CA LYS A 558 -27.34 24.04 -6.20
C LYS A 558 -28.13 22.79 -5.79
N SER A 559 -28.21 22.52 -4.48
CA SER A 559 -29.07 21.46 -3.94
C SER A 559 -30.54 21.74 -4.31
N SER A 560 -31.28 20.72 -4.72
CA SER A 560 -32.71 20.84 -5.03
C SER A 560 -33.52 20.76 -3.74
N ALA A 561 -34.62 21.52 -3.63
CA ALA A 561 -35.54 21.43 -2.48
C ALA A 561 -36.19 20.03 -2.34
N PHE A 562 -36.20 19.27 -3.43
CA PHE A 562 -36.68 17.89 -3.46
C PHE A 562 -35.71 16.92 -2.79
N LEU A 563 -34.39 17.06 -3.03
CA LEU A 563 -33.35 16.25 -2.39
C LEU A 563 -33.40 16.39 -0.86
N GLU A 564 -33.54 17.62 -0.35
CA GLU A 564 -33.66 17.87 1.10
C GLU A 564 -34.88 17.17 1.71
N LYS A 565 -36.00 17.11 0.98
CA LYS A 565 -37.21 16.38 1.42
C LYS A 565 -36.98 14.86 1.44
N LEU A 566 -36.31 14.33 0.41
CA LEU A 566 -35.98 12.90 0.33
C LEU A 566 -35.02 12.48 1.45
N GLU A 567 -33.97 13.26 1.72
CA GLU A 567 -33.03 13.02 2.82
C GLU A 567 -33.73 13.00 4.18
N ARG A 568 -34.68 13.91 4.41
CA ARG A 568 -35.48 13.94 5.64
C ARG A 568 -36.33 12.68 5.79
N LEU A 569 -37.04 12.27 4.72
CA LEU A 569 -37.88 11.06 4.73
C LEU A 569 -37.05 9.79 4.96
N ILE A 570 -35.87 9.70 4.34
CA ILE A 570 -34.92 8.62 4.59
C ILE A 570 -34.50 8.63 6.06
N GLY A 571 -34.08 9.80 6.57
CA GLY A 571 -33.63 9.95 7.96
C GLY A 571 -34.68 9.55 9.01
N GLU A 572 -35.97 9.74 8.73
CA GLU A 572 -37.09 9.33 9.59
C GLU A 572 -37.36 7.81 9.57
N ARG A 573 -36.92 7.09 8.52
CA ARG A 573 -37.25 5.67 8.29
C ARG A 573 -36.07 4.72 8.41
N MET A 574 -34.84 5.23 8.44
CA MET A 574 -33.64 4.41 8.64
C MET A 574 -33.70 3.71 10.01
N PRO A 575 -33.51 2.38 10.07
CA PRO A 575 -33.58 1.63 11.33
C PRO A 575 -32.40 1.99 12.24
N GLU A 576 -32.66 2.17 13.53
CA GLU A 576 -31.58 2.35 14.50
C GLU A 576 -30.82 1.03 14.73
N ARG A 577 -29.49 1.05 14.61
CA ARG A 577 -28.64 -0.15 14.77
C ARG A 577 -27.39 0.12 15.62
N ASN A 578 -26.96 -0.86 16.42
CA ASN A 578 -25.65 -0.85 17.07
C ASN A 578 -24.58 -1.37 16.09
N ILE A 579 -23.36 -0.84 16.16
CA ILE A 579 -22.22 -1.30 15.34
C ILE A 579 -22.00 -2.81 15.46
N ILE A 580 -22.19 -3.41 16.64
CA ILE A 580 -22.03 -4.87 16.81
C ILE A 580 -23.10 -5.63 16.01
N ASP A 581 -24.36 -5.18 16.03
CA ASP A 581 -25.44 -5.79 15.25
C ASP A 581 -25.13 -5.70 13.75
N ILE A 582 -24.60 -4.55 13.30
CA ILE A 582 -24.15 -4.35 11.92
C ILE A 582 -23.06 -5.38 11.56
N LEU A 583 -22.04 -5.55 12.41
CA LEU A 583 -20.98 -6.53 12.17
C LEU A 583 -21.52 -7.96 12.15
N CYS A 584 -22.48 -8.29 13.02
CA CYS A 584 -23.17 -9.58 13.04
C CYS A 584 -23.97 -9.82 11.74
N ASN A 585 -24.74 -8.83 11.28
CA ASN A 585 -25.52 -8.91 10.05
C ASN A 585 -24.61 -9.13 8.84
N VAL A 586 -23.57 -8.31 8.72
CA VAL A 586 -22.61 -8.40 7.62
C VAL A 586 -21.84 -9.72 7.67
N ASP A 587 -21.50 -10.23 8.85
CA ASP A 587 -20.86 -11.56 8.98
C ASP A 587 -21.85 -12.73 8.77
N TYR A 588 -23.16 -12.51 8.93
CA TYR A 588 -24.17 -13.48 8.57
C TYR A 588 -24.29 -13.60 7.05
N TRP A 589 -24.33 -12.46 6.36
CA TRP A 589 -24.46 -12.39 4.91
C TRP A 589 -23.18 -12.78 4.15
N VAL A 590 -22.03 -12.29 4.61
CA VAL A 590 -20.73 -12.38 3.90
C VAL A 590 -19.82 -13.46 4.48
N ASN A 591 -19.98 -13.79 5.77
CA ASN A 591 -19.09 -14.70 6.52
C ASN A 591 -17.62 -14.26 6.47
N TRP A 592 -17.33 -12.96 6.58
CA TRP A 592 -15.99 -12.39 6.48
C TRP A 592 -15.06 -12.85 7.62
N SER A 593 -15.60 -13.19 8.79
CA SER A 593 -14.82 -13.63 9.95
C SER A 593 -14.11 -14.98 9.73
N ARG A 594 -14.51 -15.73 8.69
CA ARG A 594 -13.87 -17.00 8.31
C ARG A 594 -12.38 -16.86 8.02
N HIS A 595 -11.91 -15.69 7.58
CA HIS A 595 -10.48 -15.44 7.28
C HIS A 595 -9.60 -15.38 8.52
N PHE A 596 -10.18 -15.12 9.70
CA PHE A 596 -9.41 -14.97 10.94
C PHE A 596 -9.11 -16.32 11.57
N GLY A 597 -7.87 -16.53 12.00
CA GLY A 597 -7.42 -17.80 12.56
C GLY A 597 -5.91 -17.83 12.76
N PRO A 598 -5.35 -18.88 13.37
CA PRO A 598 -3.92 -19.00 13.61
C PRO A 598 -3.06 -18.71 12.37
N LEU A 599 -1.85 -18.17 12.56
CA LEU A 599 -0.87 -17.99 11.47
C LEU A 599 -0.55 -19.29 10.74
N SER A 600 -0.60 -20.43 11.43
CA SER A 600 -0.40 -21.74 10.82
C SER A 600 -1.51 -22.14 9.83
N GLY A 601 -2.61 -21.38 9.72
CA GLY A 601 -3.78 -21.70 8.90
C GLY A 601 -4.61 -22.88 9.43
N SER A 602 -4.25 -23.41 10.61
CA SER A 602 -5.03 -24.46 11.28
C SER A 602 -6.32 -23.91 11.88
N ASP A 603 -7.25 -24.81 12.20
CA ASP A 603 -8.50 -24.44 12.87
C ASP A 603 -8.21 -23.76 14.21
N PRO A 604 -9.00 -22.71 14.52
CA PRO A 604 -8.83 -21.99 15.76
C PRO A 604 -9.23 -22.90 16.92
N LYS A 605 -8.28 -23.18 17.82
CA LYS A 605 -8.52 -23.84 19.11
C LYS A 605 -9.15 -22.87 20.12
N LEU A 606 -10.18 -22.13 19.68
CA LEU A 606 -10.91 -21.13 20.48
C LEU A 606 -12.37 -21.55 20.56
N SER A 607 -12.99 -21.42 21.74
CA SER A 607 -14.44 -21.55 21.86
C SER A 607 -15.13 -20.33 21.23
N ARG A 608 -16.23 -20.56 20.50
CA ARG A 608 -17.02 -19.52 19.82
C ARG A 608 -16.14 -18.52 19.03
N PRO A 609 -15.35 -18.98 18.04
CA PRO A 609 -14.38 -18.15 17.35
C PRO A 609 -15.03 -16.97 16.61
N LYS A 610 -16.19 -17.18 15.99
CA LYS A 610 -16.96 -16.17 15.26
C LYS A 610 -17.30 -14.97 16.15
N GLU A 611 -17.89 -15.23 17.31
CA GLU A 611 -18.22 -14.23 18.34
C GLU A 611 -16.97 -13.41 18.73
N ARG A 612 -15.87 -14.09 19.04
CA ARG A 612 -14.61 -13.42 19.43
C ARG A 612 -14.01 -12.57 18.32
N TYR A 613 -14.16 -12.97 17.06
CA TYR A 613 -13.66 -12.22 15.91
C TYR A 613 -14.47 -10.95 15.64
N ILE A 614 -15.79 -11.01 15.80
CA ILE A 614 -16.67 -9.83 15.71
C ILE A 614 -16.33 -8.85 16.83
N LEU A 615 -16.29 -9.31 18.08
CA LEU A 615 -15.96 -8.47 19.24
C LEU A 615 -14.55 -7.87 19.13
N ASN A 616 -13.58 -8.63 18.63
CA ASN A 616 -12.23 -8.13 18.40
C ASN A 616 -12.20 -7.07 17.28
N THR A 617 -12.97 -7.24 16.22
CA THR A 617 -13.10 -6.25 15.14
C THR A 617 -13.71 -4.96 15.66
N PHE A 618 -14.77 -5.06 16.47
CA PHE A 618 -15.35 -3.90 17.16
C PHE A 618 -14.34 -3.20 18.07
N ALA A 619 -13.66 -3.96 18.95
CA ALA A 619 -12.74 -3.40 19.95
C ALA A 619 -11.57 -2.62 19.31
N TYR A 620 -10.95 -3.17 18.26
CA TYR A 620 -9.83 -2.53 17.57
C TYR A 620 -10.27 -1.53 16.51
N GLY A 621 -11.35 -1.79 15.76
CA GLY A 621 -11.84 -0.91 14.69
C GLY A 621 -12.47 0.38 15.22
N CYS A 622 -13.02 0.35 16.43
CA CYS A 622 -13.51 1.53 17.13
C CYS A 622 -12.47 2.20 18.05
N ASN A 623 -11.22 1.73 18.03
CA ASN A 623 -10.11 2.22 18.86
C ASN A 623 -10.37 2.20 20.39
N LEU A 624 -11.25 1.31 20.87
CA LEU A 624 -11.50 1.13 22.32
C LEU A 624 -10.34 0.42 23.01
N GLY A 625 -9.66 -0.46 22.27
CA GLY A 625 -8.65 -1.36 22.81
C GLY A 625 -9.24 -2.47 23.69
N PRO A 626 -8.44 -3.50 24.01
CA PRO A 626 -8.94 -4.71 24.67
C PRO A 626 -9.42 -4.49 26.10
N ALA A 627 -8.84 -3.53 26.82
CA ALA A 627 -9.16 -3.28 28.23
C ALA A 627 -10.52 -2.60 28.41
N GLN A 628 -10.77 -1.51 27.67
CA GLN A 628 -12.05 -0.80 27.76
C GLN A 628 -13.17 -1.60 27.09
N ALA A 629 -12.93 -2.21 25.92
CA ALA A 629 -13.94 -3.01 25.25
C ALA A 629 -14.49 -4.12 26.15
N ALA A 630 -13.63 -4.88 26.84
CA ALA A 630 -14.05 -5.96 27.74
C ALA A 630 -14.93 -5.48 28.91
N ARG A 631 -14.67 -4.28 29.45
CA ARG A 631 -15.47 -3.69 30.55
C ARG A 631 -16.91 -3.42 30.15
N HIS A 632 -17.17 -3.16 28.87
CA HIS A 632 -18.52 -2.90 28.34
C HIS A 632 -19.21 -4.16 27.78
N MET A 633 -18.58 -5.34 27.86
CA MET A 633 -19.07 -6.62 27.32
C MET A 633 -19.54 -7.61 28.41
N ARG A 634 -19.81 -7.11 29.63
CA ARG A 634 -20.41 -7.86 30.76
C ARG A 634 -19.77 -9.24 30.99
N ASP A 635 -18.44 -9.28 31.09
CA ASP A 635 -17.61 -10.48 31.32
C ASP A 635 -17.66 -11.60 30.24
N THR A 636 -18.34 -11.37 29.12
CA THR A 636 -18.38 -12.31 27.98
C THR A 636 -16.98 -12.57 27.41
N ILE A 637 -16.10 -11.56 27.47
CA ILE A 637 -14.74 -11.64 26.94
C ILE A 637 -13.75 -10.89 27.83
N THR A 638 -12.53 -11.41 27.92
CA THR A 638 -11.46 -10.78 28.71
C THR A 638 -10.49 -9.97 27.82
N PRO A 639 -9.81 -8.94 28.35
CA PRO A 639 -8.80 -8.18 27.61
C PRO A 639 -7.68 -9.07 27.05
N LYS A 640 -7.32 -10.12 27.80
CA LYS A 640 -6.32 -11.12 27.39
C LYS A 640 -6.78 -11.89 26.15
N THR A 641 -8.07 -12.24 26.08
CA THR A 641 -8.64 -12.96 24.93
C THR A 641 -8.65 -12.10 23.67
N LEU A 642 -9.08 -10.83 23.76
CA LEU A 642 -9.04 -9.89 22.64
C LEU A 642 -7.60 -9.68 22.15
N SER A 643 -6.67 -9.43 23.06
CA SER A 643 -5.25 -9.26 22.71
C SER A 643 -4.67 -10.50 22.04
N PHE A 644 -5.00 -11.70 22.55
CA PHE A 644 -4.58 -12.98 21.96
C PHE A 644 -5.12 -13.16 20.54
N VAL A 645 -6.39 -12.83 20.29
CA VAL A 645 -7.02 -12.93 18.96
C VAL A 645 -6.34 -11.97 17.99
N ASN A 646 -6.18 -10.70 18.34
CA ASN A 646 -5.51 -9.72 17.48
C ASN A 646 -4.05 -10.11 17.16
N GLN A 647 -3.30 -10.63 18.14
CA GLN A 647 -1.90 -11.00 17.95
C GLN A 647 -1.73 -12.30 17.16
N ARG A 648 -2.53 -13.34 17.45
CA ARG A 648 -2.31 -14.70 16.93
C ARG A 648 -3.24 -15.10 15.80
N HIS A 649 -4.41 -14.47 15.69
CA HIS A 649 -5.46 -14.87 14.74
C HIS A 649 -5.69 -13.87 13.60
N VAL A 650 -5.29 -12.61 13.77
CA VAL A 650 -5.50 -11.56 12.77
C VAL A 650 -4.18 -11.03 12.24
N THR A 651 -4.13 -10.79 10.94
CA THR A 651 -3.00 -10.18 10.21
C THR A 651 -3.56 -9.13 9.27
N THR A 652 -2.73 -8.20 8.81
CA THR A 652 -3.11 -7.19 7.81
C THR A 652 -3.66 -7.83 6.53
N HIS A 653 -3.08 -8.95 6.09
CA HIS A 653 -3.56 -9.74 4.95
C HIS A 653 -4.94 -10.37 5.18
N LYS A 654 -5.21 -10.85 6.40
CA LYS A 654 -6.52 -11.44 6.76
C LYS A 654 -7.62 -10.38 6.86
N LEU A 655 -7.29 -9.19 7.38
CA LEU A 655 -8.19 -8.04 7.36
C LEU A 655 -8.54 -7.66 5.93
N TYR A 656 -7.51 -7.56 5.07
CA TYR A 656 -7.71 -7.30 3.65
C TYR A 656 -8.65 -8.31 2.97
N LYS A 657 -8.46 -9.63 3.20
CA LYS A 657 -9.37 -10.66 2.67
C LYS A 657 -10.80 -10.52 3.19
N ALA A 658 -10.98 -10.19 4.47
CA ALA A 658 -12.29 -9.95 5.06
C ALA A 658 -13.00 -8.73 4.46
N THR A 659 -12.29 -7.62 4.33
CA THR A 659 -12.81 -6.39 3.70
C THR A 659 -13.16 -6.62 2.23
N LYS A 660 -12.32 -7.36 1.49
CA LYS A 660 -12.58 -7.74 0.09
C LYS A 660 -13.95 -8.39 -0.08
N ASP A 661 -14.31 -9.36 0.76
CA ASP A 661 -15.59 -10.04 0.59
C ASP A 661 -16.79 -9.11 0.81
N ILE A 662 -16.67 -8.15 1.73
CA ILE A 662 -17.71 -7.13 1.97
C ILE A 662 -17.84 -6.25 0.73
N ILE A 663 -16.73 -5.77 0.17
CA ILE A 663 -16.72 -4.97 -1.07
C ILE A 663 -17.39 -5.75 -2.22
N ASN A 664 -17.01 -7.03 -2.41
CA ASN A 664 -17.56 -7.85 -3.48
C ASN A 664 -19.06 -8.14 -3.31
N GLN A 665 -19.57 -8.16 -2.07
CA GLN A 665 -20.99 -8.33 -1.83
C GLN A 665 -21.75 -7.01 -1.99
N TYR A 666 -21.13 -5.90 -1.60
CA TYR A 666 -21.62 -4.53 -1.80
C TYR A 666 -21.84 -4.22 -3.28
N ASP A 667 -20.87 -4.55 -4.13
CA ASP A 667 -20.89 -4.25 -5.58
C ASP A 667 -22.05 -4.93 -6.35
N LYS A 668 -22.67 -5.96 -5.76
CA LYS A 668 -23.82 -6.66 -6.34
C LYS A 668 -25.16 -5.93 -6.18
N PHE A 669 -25.20 -4.82 -5.43
CA PHE A 669 -26.39 -4.00 -5.28
C PHE A 669 -26.54 -3.05 -6.46
N ASP A 670 -27.78 -2.74 -6.85
CA ASP A 670 -28.04 -1.78 -7.94
C ASP A 670 -27.78 -0.34 -7.48
N LEU A 671 -28.04 -0.04 -6.20
CA LEU A 671 -27.94 1.31 -5.65
C LEU A 671 -26.53 1.93 -5.78
N PRO A 672 -25.43 1.23 -5.44
CA PRO A 672 -24.07 1.74 -5.68
C PRO A 672 -23.77 2.12 -7.14
N GLN A 673 -24.38 1.43 -8.11
CA GLN A 673 -24.15 1.68 -9.55
C GLN A 673 -24.75 3.02 -10.00
N LEU A 674 -25.66 3.61 -9.22
CA LEU A 674 -26.18 4.95 -9.47
C LEU A 674 -25.21 6.06 -9.00
N TRP A 675 -24.30 5.76 -8.08
CA TRP A 675 -23.31 6.73 -7.57
C TRP A 675 -22.00 6.76 -8.37
N GLY A 676 -21.65 5.66 -9.01
CA GLY A 676 -20.40 5.49 -9.72
C GLY A 676 -20.31 4.14 -10.41
N SER A 677 -19.42 4.05 -11.40
CA SER A 677 -19.24 2.85 -12.22
C SER A 677 -18.27 1.82 -11.61
N GLY A 678 -17.57 2.18 -10.54
CA GLY A 678 -16.47 1.37 -9.98
C GLY A 678 -15.15 1.48 -10.74
N ASN A 679 -15.14 2.13 -11.92
CA ASN A 679 -13.95 2.28 -12.76
C ASN A 679 -13.01 3.39 -12.30
N THR A 680 -13.47 4.25 -11.39
CA THR A 680 -12.65 5.35 -10.87
C THR A 680 -12.53 5.30 -9.36
N ALA A 681 -11.39 5.77 -8.85
CA ALA A 681 -11.12 5.87 -7.41
C ALA A 681 -10.31 7.12 -7.08
N ALA A 682 -10.47 7.62 -5.86
CA ALA A 682 -9.68 8.72 -5.34
C ALA A 682 -8.81 8.26 -4.15
N ALA A 683 -7.71 8.96 -4.01
CA ALA A 683 -6.64 8.70 -3.06
C ALA A 683 -6.42 9.91 -2.16
N ASP A 684 -6.45 9.71 -0.84
CA ASP A 684 -6.10 10.75 0.13
C ASP A 684 -5.50 10.18 1.42
N GLY A 685 -4.68 11.01 2.08
CA GLY A 685 -4.02 10.70 3.34
C GLY A 685 -4.55 11.57 4.48
N THR A 686 -5.01 10.94 5.57
CA THR A 686 -5.41 11.63 6.80
C THR A 686 -4.39 11.42 7.91
N LYS A 687 -3.99 12.49 8.61
CA LYS A 687 -3.07 12.39 9.75
C LYS A 687 -3.76 11.76 10.96
N HIS A 688 -3.10 10.75 11.56
CA HIS A 688 -3.39 10.20 12.87
C HIS A 688 -2.25 10.50 13.84
N ASP A 689 -2.58 10.82 15.09
CA ASP A 689 -1.59 10.99 16.14
C ASP A 689 -1.11 9.62 16.64
N ILE A 690 0.21 9.50 16.81
CA ILE A 690 0.87 8.26 17.27
C ILE A 690 1.79 8.56 18.44
N TYR A 691 2.15 7.54 19.21
CA TYR A 691 3.16 7.70 20.23
C TYR A 691 4.51 8.15 19.65
N GLU A 692 5.13 9.10 20.35
CA GLU A 692 6.28 9.81 19.79
C GLU A 692 7.59 9.02 19.80
N ASN A 693 7.76 7.97 20.62
CA ASN A 693 9.04 7.31 20.80
C ASN A 693 9.22 6.07 19.91
N ASN A 694 9.12 6.23 18.59
CA ASN A 694 9.40 5.17 17.62
C ASN A 694 10.15 5.72 16.39
N LEU A 695 10.66 4.82 15.56
CA LEU A 695 11.39 5.19 14.34
C LEU A 695 10.48 5.83 13.27
N LEU A 696 9.17 5.58 13.28
CA LEU A 696 8.20 6.08 12.29
C LEU A 696 7.61 7.46 12.60
N ALA A 697 7.71 7.92 13.85
CA ALA A 697 7.14 9.19 14.30
C ALA A 697 7.89 10.37 13.69
N GLU A 698 7.24 10.99 12.71
CA GLU A 698 7.73 12.18 12.02
C GLU A 698 6.76 13.35 12.20
N TYR A 699 7.32 14.56 12.17
CA TYR A 699 6.56 15.79 12.33
C TYR A 699 5.90 16.16 11.00
N HIS A 700 4.58 16.35 10.99
CA HIS A 700 3.87 16.73 9.77
C HIS A 700 3.79 18.26 9.62
N ILE A 701 4.43 18.81 8.59
CA ILE A 701 4.53 20.26 8.36
C ILE A 701 3.15 20.91 8.07
N ARG A 702 2.26 20.22 7.33
CA ARG A 702 0.93 20.76 6.92
C ARG A 702 -0.13 20.65 8.02
N HIS A 703 0.02 19.73 8.97
CA HIS A 703 -1.01 19.45 10.00
C HIS A 703 -0.55 19.78 11.43
N GLY A 704 0.74 20.01 11.66
CA GLY A 704 1.31 20.24 12.99
C GLY A 704 1.35 18.97 13.84
N GLY A 705 2.46 18.72 14.53
CA GLY A 705 2.63 17.60 15.47
C GLY A 705 3.18 16.30 14.86
N TYR A 706 3.51 15.35 15.74
CA TYR A 706 4.03 14.02 15.36
C TYR A 706 2.88 13.06 15.07
N GLY A 707 2.97 12.31 13.97
CA GLY A 707 1.89 11.43 13.54
C GLY A 707 2.30 10.38 12.51
N GLY A 708 1.31 9.66 12.01
CA GLY A 708 1.36 8.92 10.75
C GLY A 708 0.18 9.29 9.87
N ILE A 709 0.18 8.82 8.62
CA ILE A 709 -0.85 9.10 7.61
C ILE A 709 -1.60 7.80 7.36
N ALA A 710 -2.90 7.76 7.63
CA ALA A 710 -3.78 6.74 7.13
C ALA A 710 -4.20 7.11 5.71
N TYR A 711 -3.72 6.34 4.74
CA TYR A 711 -3.97 6.55 3.34
C TYR A 711 -5.09 5.62 2.88
N HIS A 712 -6.12 6.17 2.23
CA HIS A 712 -7.28 5.44 1.74
C HIS A 712 -7.42 5.58 0.22
N LEU A 713 -7.82 4.49 -0.43
CA LEU A 713 -8.28 4.46 -1.81
C LEU A 713 -9.78 4.17 -1.80
N VAL A 714 -10.59 5.13 -2.20
CA VAL A 714 -12.06 5.02 -2.19
C VAL A 714 -12.58 5.10 -3.62
N SER A 715 -13.46 4.17 -3.99
CA SER A 715 -14.10 4.15 -5.31
C SER A 715 -15.14 5.26 -5.45
N ASP A 716 -15.46 5.63 -6.70
CA ASP A 716 -16.56 6.54 -7.00
C ASP A 716 -17.92 6.06 -6.48
N ASN A 717 -18.12 4.78 -6.24
CA ASN A 717 -19.31 4.23 -5.61
C ASN A 717 -19.28 4.26 -4.06
N TYR A 718 -18.42 5.06 -3.42
CA TYR A 718 -18.37 5.27 -1.96
C TYR A 718 -17.89 4.08 -1.10
N ILE A 719 -17.22 3.08 -1.68
CA ILE A 719 -16.58 2.00 -0.89
C ILE A 719 -15.06 2.16 -0.83
N ALA A 720 -14.46 1.97 0.34
CA ALA A 720 -13.00 1.97 0.47
C ALA A 720 -12.44 0.63 -0.01
N LEU A 721 -11.57 0.68 -1.02
CA LEU A 721 -10.97 -0.49 -1.66
C LEU A 721 -9.69 -0.93 -0.96
N PHE A 722 -8.92 0.04 -0.46
CA PHE A 722 -7.62 -0.21 0.13
C PHE A 722 -7.26 0.86 1.15
N SER A 723 -6.43 0.47 2.11
CA SER A 723 -5.81 1.39 3.06
C SER A 723 -4.40 0.98 3.45
N HIS A 724 -3.60 1.97 3.84
CA HIS A 724 -2.24 1.76 4.32
C HIS A 724 -1.83 2.82 5.33
N PHE A 725 -1.05 2.43 6.34
CA PHE A 725 -0.44 3.35 7.28
C PHE A 725 0.95 3.76 6.78
N ILE A 726 1.12 5.05 6.52
CA ILE A 726 2.35 5.64 5.98
C ILE A 726 2.97 6.55 7.05
N PRO A 727 4.30 6.51 7.27
CA PRO A 727 4.96 7.48 8.14
C PRO A 727 4.83 8.91 7.61
N CYS A 728 4.67 9.91 8.48
CA CYS A 728 4.70 11.31 8.03
C CYS A 728 6.03 11.61 7.31
N GLY A 729 6.02 12.50 6.31
CA GLY A 729 7.23 12.89 5.57
C GLY A 729 7.61 11.97 4.40
N VAL A 730 6.97 10.80 4.26
CA VAL A 730 7.05 9.97 3.05
C VAL A 730 6.09 10.52 2.00
N TRP A 731 6.50 10.48 0.73
CA TRP A 731 5.70 10.99 -0.38
C TRP A 731 4.52 10.06 -0.67
N GLU A 732 3.28 10.53 -0.47
CA GLU A 732 2.07 9.68 -0.47
C GLU A 732 1.79 9.02 -1.82
N ALA A 733 2.17 9.69 -2.91
CA ALA A 733 1.97 9.21 -4.28
C ALA A 733 2.69 7.90 -4.61
N VAL A 734 3.66 7.52 -3.78
CA VAL A 734 4.32 6.21 -3.81
C VAL A 734 3.34 5.05 -3.54
N TYR A 735 2.34 5.28 -2.69
CA TYR A 735 1.39 4.26 -2.24
C TYR A 735 0.10 4.24 -3.07
N ILE A 736 -0.14 5.28 -3.87
CA ILE A 736 -1.29 5.41 -4.76
C ILE A 736 -1.39 4.22 -5.73
N ILE A 737 -0.30 3.94 -6.43
CA ILE A 737 -0.21 2.81 -7.36
C ILE A 737 -0.23 1.47 -6.62
N GLU A 738 0.43 1.39 -5.47
CA GLU A 738 0.50 0.14 -4.70
C GLU A 738 -0.88 -0.30 -4.22
N GLY A 739 -1.70 0.64 -3.74
CA GLY A 739 -3.06 0.36 -3.29
C GLY A 739 -3.94 -0.22 -4.39
N LEU A 740 -3.79 0.28 -5.62
CA LEU A 740 -4.52 -0.24 -6.77
C LEU A 740 -4.03 -1.64 -7.17
N LEU A 741 -2.72 -1.85 -7.27
CA LEU A 741 -2.15 -3.15 -7.63
C LEU A 741 -2.43 -4.24 -6.58
N LYS A 742 -2.54 -3.86 -5.31
CA LYS A 742 -2.90 -4.78 -4.22
C LYS A 742 -4.42 -5.02 -4.15
N ASN A 743 -5.23 -4.23 -4.84
CA ASN A 743 -6.66 -4.43 -4.86
C ASN A 743 -7.02 -5.67 -5.71
N LYS A 744 -7.72 -6.60 -5.09
CA LYS A 744 -8.19 -7.88 -5.62
C LYS A 744 -9.71 -8.00 -5.50
N SER A 745 -10.43 -6.94 -5.11
CA SER A 745 -11.90 -6.94 -5.14
C SER A 745 -12.41 -7.01 -6.58
N ASP A 746 -13.72 -7.20 -6.74
CA ASP A 746 -14.33 -7.23 -8.07
C ASP A 746 -14.42 -5.81 -8.69
N VAL A 747 -14.41 -4.78 -7.83
CA VAL A 747 -14.27 -3.37 -8.22
C VAL A 747 -12.80 -3.07 -8.56
N GLN A 748 -12.49 -2.91 -9.85
CA GLN A 748 -11.13 -2.73 -10.38
C GLN A 748 -11.01 -1.40 -11.15
N PRO A 749 -10.74 -0.27 -10.45
CA PRO A 749 -10.65 1.02 -11.12
C PRO A 749 -9.40 1.13 -12.01
N ASP A 750 -9.53 1.76 -13.17
CA ASP A 750 -8.41 2.06 -14.08
C ASP A 750 -7.95 3.53 -13.96
N THR A 751 -8.79 4.38 -13.36
CA THR A 751 -8.61 5.83 -13.27
C THR A 751 -8.50 6.27 -11.82
N LEU A 752 -7.46 7.05 -11.53
CA LEU A 752 -7.02 7.33 -10.17
C LEU A 752 -6.84 8.82 -9.92
N PHE A 753 -7.68 9.37 -9.06
CA PHE A 753 -7.62 10.76 -8.63
C PHE A 753 -6.73 10.90 -7.40
N ALA A 754 -5.81 11.87 -7.41
CA ALA A 754 -4.84 12.09 -6.34
C ALA A 754 -4.79 13.57 -5.94
N ASP A 755 -4.41 13.89 -4.69
CA ASP A 755 -4.07 15.28 -4.34
C ASP A 755 -2.80 15.74 -5.10
N THR A 756 -2.49 17.02 -4.96
CA THR A 756 -1.34 17.76 -5.49
C THR A 756 -0.01 17.00 -5.38
N GLN A 757 0.15 16.14 -4.37
CA GLN A 757 1.35 15.32 -4.23
C GLN A 757 1.54 14.33 -5.40
N GLY A 758 0.51 13.90 -6.12
CA GLY A 758 0.59 12.96 -7.26
C GLY A 758 1.24 13.51 -8.54
N GLN A 759 1.70 14.76 -8.58
CA GLN A 759 2.15 15.44 -9.81
C GLN A 759 3.57 15.09 -10.30
N SER A 760 4.29 14.20 -9.62
CA SER A 760 5.68 13.90 -9.97
C SER A 760 5.79 13.11 -11.27
N THR A 761 6.78 13.43 -12.10
CA THR A 761 6.95 12.80 -13.41
C THR A 761 7.21 11.29 -13.34
N PRO A 762 8.03 10.74 -12.42
CA PRO A 762 8.18 9.28 -12.31
C PRO A 762 6.87 8.55 -12.00
N VAL A 763 5.92 9.16 -11.27
CA VAL A 763 4.62 8.53 -11.01
C VAL A 763 3.72 8.57 -12.23
N PHE A 764 3.69 9.68 -12.99
CA PHE A 764 3.03 9.69 -14.29
C PHE A 764 3.57 8.61 -15.24
N ALA A 765 4.90 8.45 -15.30
CA ALA A 765 5.53 7.42 -16.11
C ALA A 765 5.15 6.00 -15.65
N LEU A 766 5.24 5.72 -14.34
CA LEU A 766 4.92 4.40 -13.82
C LEU A 766 3.43 4.08 -13.97
N SER A 767 2.54 5.03 -13.69
CA SER A 767 1.09 4.89 -13.93
C SER A 767 0.81 4.57 -15.39
N TYR A 768 1.40 5.31 -16.34
CA TYR A 768 1.23 5.07 -17.76
C TYR A 768 1.65 3.66 -18.17
N LEU A 769 2.83 3.21 -17.73
CA LEU A 769 3.31 1.85 -18.04
C LEU A 769 2.44 0.76 -17.37
N LEU A 770 1.77 1.05 -16.27
CA LEU A 770 0.85 0.11 -15.62
C LEU A 770 -0.57 0.16 -16.18
N GLY A 771 -0.86 1.01 -17.18
CA GLY A 771 -2.21 1.19 -17.73
C GLY A 771 -3.15 1.99 -16.82
N ILE A 772 -2.60 2.72 -15.84
CA ILE A 772 -3.36 3.50 -14.86
C ILE A 772 -3.49 4.95 -15.34
N LYS A 773 -4.72 5.45 -15.44
CA LYS A 773 -5.02 6.85 -15.78
C LYS A 773 -4.93 7.71 -14.52
N LEU A 774 -3.75 8.28 -14.27
CA LEU A 774 -3.52 9.17 -13.13
C LEU A 774 -4.09 10.57 -13.42
N MET A 775 -4.96 11.04 -12.54
CA MET A 775 -5.69 12.30 -12.65
C MET A 775 -5.48 13.17 -11.39
N PRO A 776 -4.26 13.72 -11.15
CA PRO A 776 -3.99 14.48 -9.94
C PRO A 776 -4.65 15.85 -9.98
N ARG A 777 -5.10 16.33 -8.83
CA ARG A 777 -5.57 17.72 -8.65
C ARG A 777 -4.39 18.68 -8.83
N ILE A 778 -4.48 19.60 -9.78
CA ILE A 778 -3.43 20.58 -10.05
C ILE A 778 -3.65 21.85 -9.22
N ARG A 779 -2.62 22.25 -8.45
CA ARG A 779 -2.53 23.56 -7.79
C ARG A 779 -1.38 24.35 -8.42
N LYS A 780 -1.55 25.66 -8.57
CA LYS A 780 -0.53 26.58 -9.14
C LYS A 780 0.00 26.09 -10.50
N ILE A 781 -0.91 25.83 -11.45
CA ILE A 781 -0.58 25.32 -12.80
C ILE A 781 0.49 26.18 -13.51
N LYS A 782 0.51 27.50 -13.27
CA LYS A 782 1.52 28.43 -13.81
C LYS A 782 2.97 28.12 -13.44
N ASN A 783 3.22 27.38 -12.35
CA ASN A 783 4.56 26.98 -11.94
C ASN A 783 5.03 25.67 -12.60
N LEU A 784 4.20 25.07 -13.47
CA LEU A 784 4.49 23.79 -14.10
C LEU A 784 5.00 23.99 -15.53
N THR A 785 6.14 23.38 -15.83
CA THR A 785 6.72 23.35 -17.17
C THR A 785 5.95 22.43 -18.12
N PHE A 786 5.53 22.97 -19.26
CA PHE A 786 5.06 22.22 -20.42
C PHE A 786 6.23 21.97 -21.38
N PHE A 787 6.32 20.74 -21.89
CA PHE A 787 7.42 20.33 -22.76
C PHE A 787 6.98 20.27 -24.22
N ARG A 788 7.84 20.70 -25.12
CA ARG A 788 7.64 20.62 -26.57
C ARG A 788 8.11 19.24 -27.09
N PRO A 789 7.40 18.64 -28.07
CA PRO A 789 7.87 17.39 -28.68
C PRO A 789 9.23 17.53 -29.38
N THR A 790 9.45 18.61 -30.11
CA THR A 790 10.73 18.95 -30.76
C THR A 790 10.93 20.46 -30.78
N LYS A 791 12.19 20.92 -30.86
CA LYS A 791 12.51 22.36 -30.89
C LYS A 791 11.86 23.09 -32.07
N ASP A 792 11.69 22.40 -33.20
CA ASP A 792 11.21 23.00 -34.45
C ASP A 792 9.67 23.05 -34.56
N THR A 793 8.93 22.50 -33.60
CA THR A 793 7.47 22.45 -33.65
C THR A 793 6.87 23.75 -33.13
N THR A 794 6.13 24.52 -33.92
CA THR A 794 5.47 25.77 -33.48
C THR A 794 3.95 25.66 -33.47
N TYR A 795 3.28 26.34 -32.54
CA TYR A 795 1.81 26.37 -32.40
C TYR A 795 1.27 27.79 -32.63
N LYS A 796 -0.02 27.93 -32.95
CA LYS A 796 -0.61 29.23 -33.31
C LYS A 796 -1.17 29.98 -32.09
N HIS A 797 -1.78 29.26 -31.16
CA HIS A 797 -2.54 29.81 -30.03
C HIS A 797 -1.88 29.51 -28.67
N ILE A 798 -1.14 28.42 -28.55
CA ILE A 798 -0.58 27.96 -27.26
C ILE A 798 0.96 27.87 -27.22
N ASP A 799 1.68 28.49 -28.16
CA ASP A 799 3.14 28.30 -28.30
C ASP A 799 3.94 28.74 -27.06
N GLU A 800 3.55 29.87 -26.47
CA GLU A 800 4.18 30.49 -25.28
C GLU A 800 4.11 29.60 -24.03
N LEU A 801 3.21 28.61 -24.02
CA LEU A 801 3.07 27.65 -22.92
C LEU A 801 4.32 26.77 -22.76
N PHE A 802 5.07 26.52 -23.85
CA PHE A 802 6.14 25.52 -23.91
C PHE A 802 7.53 26.13 -23.72
N THR A 803 8.21 25.79 -22.62
CA THR A 803 9.53 26.36 -22.27
C THR A 803 10.71 25.39 -22.38
N GLU A 804 10.46 24.08 -22.41
CA GLU A 804 11.51 23.04 -22.52
C GLU A 804 11.16 21.97 -23.56
N THR A 805 12.08 21.06 -23.90
CA THR A 805 11.87 19.97 -24.87
C THR A 805 12.16 18.59 -24.27
N ILE A 806 11.44 17.55 -24.73
CA ILE A 806 11.65 16.16 -24.29
C ILE A 806 12.96 15.58 -24.84
N ASN A 807 13.68 14.80 -24.02
CA ASN A 807 14.84 14.02 -24.46
C ASN A 807 14.46 12.56 -24.81
N TRP A 808 14.03 12.36 -26.05
CA TRP A 808 13.58 11.05 -26.56
C TRP A 808 14.64 9.95 -26.52
N LYS A 809 15.92 10.29 -26.66
CA LYS A 809 17.01 9.30 -26.71
C LYS A 809 17.20 8.56 -25.39
N ILE A 810 16.91 9.21 -24.26
CA ILE A 810 16.96 8.58 -22.94
C ILE A 810 15.86 7.51 -22.82
N ILE A 811 14.64 7.80 -23.28
CA ILE A 811 13.52 6.86 -23.27
C ILE A 811 13.82 5.65 -24.16
N GLU A 812 14.32 5.89 -25.38
CA GLU A 812 14.68 4.83 -26.32
C GLU A 812 15.76 3.89 -25.76
N THR A 813 16.84 4.47 -25.22
CA THR A 813 18.00 3.71 -24.70
C THR A 813 17.62 2.84 -23.51
N HIS A 814 16.79 3.36 -22.60
CA HIS A 814 16.42 2.70 -21.35
C HIS A 814 15.05 2.01 -21.38
N TRP A 815 14.48 1.81 -22.58
CA TRP A 815 13.19 1.14 -22.74
C TRP A 815 13.15 -0.25 -22.09
N LYS A 816 14.22 -1.05 -22.25
CA LYS A 816 14.32 -2.37 -21.61
C LYS A 816 14.26 -2.28 -20.08
N ASP A 817 14.92 -1.28 -19.49
CA ASP A 817 14.96 -1.09 -18.05
C ASP A 817 13.60 -0.66 -17.50
N LEU A 818 12.88 0.23 -18.21
CA LEU A 818 11.52 0.64 -17.87
C LEU A 818 10.57 -0.58 -17.84
N LEU A 819 10.65 -1.44 -18.85
CA LEU A 819 9.79 -2.64 -18.92
C LEU A 819 10.19 -3.70 -17.88
N ARG A 820 11.49 -3.90 -17.65
CA ARG A 820 11.99 -4.81 -16.61
C ARG A 820 11.42 -4.43 -15.24
N VAL A 821 11.37 -3.14 -14.92
CA VAL A 821 10.77 -2.64 -13.69
C VAL A 821 9.28 -2.98 -13.61
N VAL A 822 8.52 -2.66 -14.65
CA VAL A 822 7.05 -2.82 -14.64
C VAL A 822 6.64 -4.29 -14.63
N LEU A 823 7.34 -5.14 -15.38
CA LEU A 823 7.13 -6.59 -15.36
C LEU A 823 7.48 -7.20 -13.99
N SER A 824 8.53 -6.70 -13.33
CA SER A 824 8.87 -7.14 -11.97
C SER A 824 7.79 -6.75 -10.94
N ILE A 825 7.15 -5.59 -11.11
CA ILE A 825 6.01 -5.16 -10.29
C ILE A 825 4.78 -6.04 -10.58
N LYS A 826 4.41 -6.24 -11.86
CA LYS A 826 3.28 -7.11 -12.24
C LYS A 826 3.47 -8.56 -11.76
N ALA A 827 4.70 -9.06 -11.75
CA ALA A 827 5.04 -10.38 -11.22
C ALA A 827 5.04 -10.45 -9.67
N GLY A 828 4.91 -9.31 -8.98
CA GLY A 828 4.93 -9.24 -7.52
C GLY A 828 6.30 -9.46 -6.89
N LYS A 829 7.39 -9.40 -7.67
CA LYS A 829 8.76 -9.57 -7.18
C LYS A 829 9.23 -8.37 -6.35
N VAL A 830 8.78 -7.16 -6.72
CA VAL A 830 9.08 -5.90 -6.03
C VAL A 830 7.83 -5.05 -5.91
N SER A 831 7.67 -4.33 -4.79
CA SER A 831 6.59 -3.36 -4.63
C SER A 831 6.85 -2.06 -5.42
N SER A 832 5.79 -1.49 -6.01
CA SER A 832 5.83 -0.17 -6.65
C SER A 832 6.25 0.93 -5.67
N SER A 833 5.91 0.80 -4.38
CA SER A 833 6.26 1.81 -3.39
C SER A 833 7.76 1.86 -3.07
N LEU A 834 8.39 0.69 -2.97
CA LEU A 834 9.84 0.58 -2.77
C LEU A 834 10.60 1.26 -3.91
N LEU A 835 10.18 0.99 -5.15
CA LEU A 835 10.81 1.53 -6.36
C LEU A 835 10.57 3.03 -6.50
N LEU A 836 9.33 3.50 -6.35
CA LEU A 836 9.03 4.93 -6.43
C LEU A 836 9.72 5.75 -5.33
N ARG A 837 10.01 5.17 -4.17
CA ARG A 837 10.80 5.85 -3.14
C ARG A 837 12.26 6.01 -3.57
N LYS A 838 12.84 5.00 -4.24
CA LYS A 838 14.19 5.08 -4.83
C LYS A 838 14.21 6.06 -6.02
N LEU A 839 13.20 6.00 -6.89
CA LEU A 839 12.99 6.90 -8.05
C LEU A 839 12.43 8.28 -7.66
N GLY A 840 12.04 8.52 -6.41
CA GLY A 840 11.45 9.81 -6.00
C GLY A 840 12.51 10.85 -5.62
N ASN A 841 13.76 10.41 -5.42
CA ASN A 841 14.86 11.27 -5.02
C ASN A 841 15.74 11.58 -6.23
N TYR A 842 16.08 12.86 -6.38
CA TYR A 842 16.88 13.36 -7.50
C TYR A 842 18.27 12.71 -7.49
N SER A 843 18.44 11.62 -8.24
CA SER A 843 19.74 11.02 -8.51
C SER A 843 20.28 11.53 -9.83
N ARG A 844 21.53 11.98 -9.81
CA ARG A 844 22.27 12.34 -11.01
C ARG A 844 22.83 11.10 -11.73
N LYS A 845 22.94 9.98 -11.01
CA LYS A 845 23.59 8.74 -11.45
C LYS A 845 22.58 7.73 -11.99
N ASN A 846 21.41 7.67 -11.37
CA ASN A 846 20.38 6.69 -11.70
C ASN A 846 19.75 6.99 -13.07
N ARG A 847 20.26 6.32 -14.11
CA ARG A 847 19.76 6.44 -15.50
C ARG A 847 18.31 5.98 -15.64
N LEU A 848 17.90 5.00 -14.82
CA LEU A 848 16.51 4.54 -14.76
C LEU A 848 15.58 5.65 -14.23
N TYR A 849 15.99 6.39 -13.19
CA TYR A 849 15.25 7.58 -12.73
C TYR A 849 15.09 8.62 -13.84
N GLN A 850 16.15 8.91 -14.59
CA GLN A 850 16.09 9.86 -15.71
C GLN A 850 15.14 9.39 -16.81
N ALA A 851 15.13 8.09 -17.12
CA ALA A 851 14.19 7.51 -18.08
C ALA A 851 12.72 7.64 -17.62
N PHE A 852 12.42 7.31 -16.35
CA PHE A 852 11.09 7.54 -15.77
C PHE A 852 10.73 9.03 -15.73
N GLN A 853 11.70 9.91 -15.47
CA GLN A 853 11.49 11.35 -15.46
C GLN A 853 11.10 11.87 -16.85
N GLU A 854 11.83 11.49 -17.90
CA GLU A 854 11.56 11.92 -19.29
C GLU A 854 10.23 11.38 -19.81
N LEU A 855 9.96 10.08 -19.64
CA LEU A 855 8.66 9.50 -19.99
C LEU A 855 7.52 10.23 -19.25
N GLY A 856 7.74 10.53 -17.97
CA GLY A 856 6.78 11.24 -17.13
C GLY A 856 6.52 12.66 -17.57
N ARG A 857 7.52 13.36 -18.14
CA ARG A 857 7.35 14.70 -18.72
C ARG A 857 6.40 14.67 -19.92
N VAL A 858 6.46 13.63 -20.76
CA VAL A 858 5.54 13.43 -21.90
C VAL A 858 4.10 13.28 -21.39
N VAL A 859 3.86 12.27 -20.54
CA VAL A 859 2.53 11.93 -20.03
C VAL A 859 1.92 13.10 -19.25
N ARG A 860 2.71 13.75 -18.39
CA ARG A 860 2.27 14.92 -17.61
C ARG A 860 1.89 16.09 -18.50
N THR A 861 2.66 16.38 -19.55
CA THR A 861 2.34 17.49 -20.46
C THR A 861 1.00 17.25 -21.16
N VAL A 862 0.77 16.02 -21.65
CA VAL A 862 -0.52 15.64 -22.25
C VAL A 862 -1.68 15.81 -21.25
N PHE A 863 -1.50 15.33 -20.01
CA PHE A 863 -2.50 15.48 -18.96
C PHE A 863 -2.79 16.96 -18.64
N LEU A 864 -1.76 17.81 -18.52
CA LEU A 864 -1.94 19.23 -18.21
C LEU A 864 -2.74 19.96 -19.30
N LEU A 865 -2.50 19.64 -20.58
CA LEU A 865 -3.26 20.19 -21.70
C LEU A 865 -4.75 19.79 -21.64
N GLN A 866 -5.04 18.54 -21.29
CA GLN A 866 -6.42 18.07 -21.08
C GLN A 866 -7.05 18.74 -19.85
N TYR A 867 -6.35 18.78 -18.72
CA TYR A 867 -6.81 19.36 -17.47
C TYR A 867 -7.17 20.84 -17.62
N MET A 868 -6.35 21.58 -18.35
CA MET A 868 -6.52 23.01 -18.58
C MET A 868 -7.74 23.33 -19.45
N THR A 869 -8.03 22.49 -20.44
CA THR A 869 -9.04 22.78 -21.46
C THR A 869 -10.38 22.08 -21.25
N ASN A 870 -10.45 21.07 -20.38
CA ASN A 870 -11.68 20.31 -20.09
C ASN A 870 -12.23 20.67 -18.70
N ILE A 871 -13.36 21.40 -18.65
CA ILE A 871 -14.03 21.76 -17.39
C ILE A 871 -14.59 20.51 -16.70
N ASP A 872 -15.26 19.62 -17.42
CA ASP A 872 -15.93 18.44 -16.87
C ASP A 872 -14.94 17.51 -16.19
N LEU A 873 -13.74 17.34 -16.76
CA LEU A 873 -12.63 16.62 -16.14
C LEU A 873 -12.26 17.23 -14.79
N ARG A 874 -12.19 18.56 -14.68
CA ARG A 874 -11.91 19.24 -13.40
C ARG A 874 -13.04 19.09 -12.39
N GLN A 875 -14.29 19.09 -12.85
CA GLN A 875 -15.46 18.83 -12.00
C GLN A 875 -15.41 17.41 -11.43
N LEU A 876 -15.14 16.43 -12.30
CA LEU A 876 -15.01 15.02 -11.93
C LEU A 876 -13.88 14.80 -10.92
N ILE A 877 -12.68 15.35 -11.18
CA ILE A 877 -11.55 15.29 -10.24
C ILE A 877 -11.96 15.86 -8.87
N THR A 878 -12.68 16.98 -8.84
CA THR A 878 -13.12 17.62 -7.58
C THR A 878 -14.17 16.77 -6.87
N ALA A 879 -15.19 16.28 -7.58
CA ALA A 879 -16.26 15.49 -7.02
C ALA A 879 -15.75 14.18 -6.39
N THR A 880 -14.88 13.45 -7.10
CA THR A 880 -14.33 12.19 -6.56
C THR A 880 -13.38 12.43 -5.39
N THR A 881 -12.60 13.53 -5.41
CA THR A 881 -11.76 13.91 -4.26
C THR A 881 -12.62 14.19 -3.02
N ASN A 882 -13.74 14.90 -3.17
CA ASN A 882 -14.66 15.18 -2.05
C ASN A 882 -15.24 13.89 -1.45
N LYS A 883 -15.48 12.83 -2.25
CA LYS A 883 -15.97 11.53 -1.75
C LYS A 883 -14.98 10.87 -0.80
N VAL A 884 -13.69 10.95 -1.08
CA VAL A 884 -12.64 10.46 -0.17
C VAL A 884 -12.54 11.31 1.08
N GLU A 885 -12.60 12.64 0.95
CA GLU A 885 -12.59 13.54 2.12
C GLU A 885 -13.78 13.23 3.06
N ALA A 886 -14.96 12.97 2.48
CA ALA A 886 -16.14 12.54 3.22
C ALA A 886 -15.95 11.16 3.88
N TYR A 887 -15.34 10.20 3.18
CA TYR A 887 -14.99 8.89 3.75
C TYR A 887 -14.05 9.04 4.95
N ASN A 888 -13.03 9.89 4.87
CA ASN A 888 -12.11 10.14 5.97
C ASN A 888 -12.83 10.69 7.22
N GLY A 889 -13.81 11.58 7.03
CA GLY A 889 -14.68 12.03 8.11
C GLY A 889 -15.56 10.91 8.69
N PHE A 890 -16.12 10.08 7.82
CA PHE A 890 -16.97 8.94 8.18
C PHE A 890 -16.21 7.85 8.94
N SER A 891 -15.04 7.41 8.47
CA SER A 891 -14.21 6.39 9.12
C SER A 891 -13.73 6.84 10.50
N LYS A 892 -13.31 8.11 10.62
CA LYS A 892 -12.91 8.74 11.88
C LYS A 892 -14.05 8.76 12.91
N TRP A 893 -15.31 8.89 12.49
CA TRP A 893 -16.46 8.87 13.39
C TRP A 893 -16.60 7.55 14.18
N PHE A 894 -16.12 6.44 13.63
CA PHE A 894 -16.09 5.14 14.31
C PHE A 894 -14.92 4.99 15.29
N GLN A 895 -13.86 5.80 15.20
CA GLN A 895 -12.74 5.80 16.15
C GLN A 895 -13.04 6.62 17.40
N PHE A 896 -14.16 6.33 18.08
CA PHE A 896 -14.59 7.07 19.27
C PHE A 896 -13.85 6.65 20.55
N GLY A 897 -13.07 5.57 20.53
CA GLY A 897 -12.19 5.17 21.63
C GLY A 897 -10.80 5.80 21.58
N GLY A 898 -10.15 5.93 22.75
CA GLY A 898 -8.71 6.26 22.85
C GLY A 898 -8.29 7.61 22.27
N GLU A 899 -9.21 8.58 22.20
CA GLU A 899 -8.99 9.93 21.62
C GLU A 899 -8.51 9.92 20.15
N GLY A 900 -8.71 8.81 19.44
CA GLY A 900 -8.19 8.63 18.06
C GLY A 900 -6.67 8.43 17.97
N ILE A 901 -5.97 8.27 19.10
CA ILE A 901 -4.52 8.03 19.15
C ILE A 901 -4.24 6.55 18.90
N ILE A 902 -3.31 6.26 17.99
CA ILE A 902 -2.83 4.89 17.79
C ILE A 902 -1.78 4.59 18.87
N ALA A 903 -2.21 3.89 19.92
CA ALA A 903 -1.41 3.62 21.12
C ALA A 903 -0.37 2.48 20.97
N HIS A 904 0.20 2.29 19.79
CA HIS A 904 1.21 1.25 19.52
C HIS A 904 2.39 1.80 18.73
N ASN A 905 3.60 1.32 19.03
CA ASN A 905 4.83 1.65 18.30
C ASN A 905 5.19 0.61 17.22
N ASP A 906 4.46 -0.51 17.16
CA ASP A 906 4.66 -1.57 16.17
C ASP A 906 3.96 -1.19 14.84
N PRO A 907 4.71 -1.04 13.73
CA PRO A 907 4.14 -0.72 12.43
C PRO A 907 3.02 -1.66 12.01
N GLU A 908 3.14 -2.96 12.35
CA GLU A 908 2.12 -3.95 12.02
C GLU A 908 0.81 -3.69 12.80
N GLN A 909 0.90 -3.23 14.04
CA GLN A 909 -0.27 -2.90 14.85
C GLN A 909 -0.90 -1.57 14.42
N MET A 910 -0.08 -0.59 14.01
CA MET A 910 -0.57 0.65 13.41
C MET A 910 -1.35 0.37 12.12
N GLU A 911 -0.79 -0.45 11.22
CA GLU A 911 -1.46 -0.88 9.99
C GLU A 911 -2.76 -1.64 10.28
N LYS A 912 -2.76 -2.54 11.29
CA LYS A 912 -3.98 -3.24 11.73
C LYS A 912 -5.05 -2.26 12.21
N ALA A 913 -4.69 -1.23 12.97
CA ALA A 913 -5.65 -0.25 13.50
C ALA A 913 -6.44 0.42 12.37
N ILE A 914 -5.74 0.87 11.31
CA ILE A 914 -6.39 1.46 10.13
C ILE A 914 -7.28 0.43 9.43
N LYS A 915 -6.76 -0.77 9.15
CA LYS A 915 -7.54 -1.82 8.47
C LYS A 915 -8.74 -2.34 9.24
N TYR A 916 -8.67 -2.38 10.57
CA TYR A 916 -9.84 -2.71 11.40
C TYR A 916 -10.90 -1.61 11.29
N ASN A 917 -10.48 -0.34 11.30
CA ASN A 917 -11.40 0.76 11.14
C ASN A 917 -12.08 0.75 9.77
N ASP A 918 -11.34 0.48 8.69
CA ASP A 918 -11.95 0.31 7.36
C ASP A 918 -12.88 -0.90 7.28
N LEU A 919 -12.55 -2.01 7.95
CA LEU A 919 -13.44 -3.16 8.00
C LEU A 919 -14.78 -2.80 8.66
N VAL A 920 -14.75 -2.02 9.75
CA VAL A 920 -15.97 -1.49 10.40
C VAL A 920 -16.69 -0.50 9.48
N ALA A 921 -15.98 0.48 8.92
CA ALA A 921 -16.56 1.50 8.06
C ALA A 921 -17.23 0.88 6.81
N ASN A 922 -16.56 -0.04 6.13
CA ASN A 922 -17.13 -0.76 4.98
C ASN A 922 -18.31 -1.66 5.37
N ALA A 923 -18.29 -2.30 6.54
CA ALA A 923 -19.44 -3.07 7.02
C ALA A 923 -20.66 -2.15 7.25
N VAL A 924 -20.43 -0.95 7.80
CA VAL A 924 -21.49 0.05 7.99
C VAL A 924 -21.98 0.61 6.65
N VAL A 925 -21.09 0.94 5.72
CA VAL A 925 -21.47 1.38 4.35
C VAL A 925 -22.36 0.32 3.68
N PHE A 926 -21.98 -0.95 3.80
CA PHE A 926 -22.76 -2.04 3.24
C PHE A 926 -24.14 -2.17 3.90
N GLN A 927 -24.21 -2.15 5.23
CA GLN A 927 -25.49 -2.16 5.94
C GLN A 927 -26.37 -0.95 5.60
N ASN A 928 -25.78 0.25 5.50
CA ASN A 928 -26.50 1.46 5.11
C ASN A 928 -27.08 1.32 3.71
N VAL A 929 -26.37 0.70 2.76
CA VAL A 929 -26.91 0.41 1.42
C VAL A 929 -28.07 -0.58 1.46
N VAL A 930 -27.98 -1.62 2.30
CA VAL A 930 -29.10 -2.56 2.49
C VAL A 930 -30.32 -1.83 3.02
N ASP A 931 -30.18 -1.08 4.12
CA ASP A 931 -31.29 -0.37 4.75
C ASP A 931 -31.85 0.73 3.82
N LEU A 932 -30.99 1.48 3.13
CA LEU A 932 -31.40 2.53 2.19
C LEU A 932 -32.15 1.95 0.99
N THR A 933 -31.73 0.78 0.47
CA THR A 933 -32.44 0.09 -0.62
C THR A 933 -33.86 -0.29 -0.19
N LEU A 934 -34.03 -0.80 1.03
CA LEU A 934 -35.35 -1.14 1.58
C LEU A 934 -36.23 0.09 1.79
N VAL A 935 -35.66 1.17 2.32
CA VAL A 935 -36.39 2.44 2.54
C VAL A 935 -36.84 3.06 1.21
N LEU A 936 -35.96 3.13 0.20
CA LEU A 936 -36.29 3.67 -1.12
C LEU A 936 -37.40 2.86 -1.80
N ARG A 937 -37.37 1.52 -1.70
CA ARG A 937 -38.46 0.66 -2.19
C ARG A 937 -39.78 0.97 -1.47
N SER A 938 -39.78 1.06 -0.13
CA SER A 938 -40.99 1.38 0.65
C SER A 938 -41.58 2.72 0.22
N LEU A 939 -40.75 3.76 0.10
CA LEU A 939 -41.16 5.09 -0.34
C LEU A 939 -41.75 5.04 -1.76
N SER A 940 -41.12 4.31 -2.69
CA SER A 940 -41.66 4.13 -4.04
C SER A 940 -43.01 3.39 -4.04
N TYR A 941 -43.17 2.36 -3.21
CA TYR A 941 -44.44 1.63 -3.08
C TYR A 941 -45.58 2.51 -2.55
N GLU A 942 -45.26 3.40 -1.61
CA GLU A 942 -46.16 4.38 -1.02
C GLU A 942 -46.52 5.55 -1.96
N GLY A 943 -45.91 5.61 -3.15
CA GLY A 943 -46.25 6.58 -4.19
C GLY A 943 -45.43 7.86 -4.17
N TYR A 944 -44.30 7.90 -3.47
CA TYR A 944 -43.33 8.99 -3.65
C TYR A 944 -42.64 8.84 -5.01
N GLU A 945 -42.63 9.89 -5.82
CA GLU A 945 -41.78 9.96 -7.02
C GLU A 945 -40.32 9.99 -6.57
N ILE A 946 -39.49 9.08 -7.08
CA ILE A 946 -38.06 9.04 -6.78
C ILE A 946 -37.33 8.91 -8.11
N ASN A 947 -36.59 9.94 -8.49
CA ASN A 947 -35.76 9.92 -9.69
C ASN A 947 -34.35 9.39 -9.37
N ASN A 948 -33.74 8.71 -10.33
CA ASN A 948 -32.36 8.23 -10.24
C ASN A 948 -31.36 9.38 -10.07
N ASP A 949 -31.63 10.56 -10.64
CA ASP A 949 -30.75 11.74 -10.49
C ASP A 949 -30.67 12.22 -9.03
N ASP A 950 -31.78 12.15 -8.29
CA ASP A 950 -31.81 12.53 -6.88
C ASP A 950 -31.13 11.46 -6.01
N ILE A 951 -31.27 10.18 -6.36
CA ILE A 951 -30.56 9.08 -5.70
C ILE A 951 -29.05 9.21 -5.91
N ALA A 952 -28.61 9.65 -7.10
CA ALA A 952 -27.20 9.86 -7.43
C ALA A 952 -26.54 10.95 -6.57
N ASP A 953 -27.33 11.92 -6.07
CA ASP A 953 -26.86 12.98 -5.18
C ASP A 953 -26.88 12.57 -3.69
N LEU A 954 -27.41 11.38 -3.33
CA LEU A 954 -27.33 10.80 -1.97
C LEU A 954 -25.94 10.20 -1.66
N SER A 955 -25.70 9.91 -0.37
CA SER A 955 -24.48 9.25 0.10
C SER A 955 -24.79 8.11 1.09
N PRO A 956 -24.03 6.99 1.06
CA PRO A 956 -24.17 5.94 2.07
C PRO A 956 -23.53 6.29 3.42
N TYR A 957 -22.87 7.44 3.57
CA TYR A 957 -22.16 7.85 4.79
C TYR A 957 -23.07 8.42 5.90
N ILE A 958 -24.25 7.83 6.07
CA ILE A 958 -25.25 8.24 7.06
C ILE A 958 -24.88 7.64 8.42
N THR A 959 -24.79 8.48 9.46
CA THR A 959 -24.38 8.06 10.82
C THR A 959 -25.43 8.31 11.91
N ARG A 960 -26.49 9.08 11.61
CA ARG A 960 -27.46 9.55 12.61
C ARG A 960 -28.25 8.43 13.28
N HIS A 961 -28.55 7.35 12.56
CA HIS A 961 -29.26 6.16 13.06
C HIS A 961 -28.36 5.14 13.76
N ILE A 962 -27.04 5.39 13.82
CA ILE A 962 -26.08 4.39 14.32
C ILE A 962 -25.73 4.67 15.78
N LYS A 963 -25.93 3.68 16.64
CA LYS A 963 -25.60 3.74 18.07
C LYS A 963 -24.14 3.32 18.28
N ARG A 964 -23.31 4.28 18.71
CA ARG A 964 -21.89 4.06 19.09
C ARG A 964 -21.69 3.70 20.56
N PHE A 965 -22.55 4.20 21.44
CA PHE A 965 -22.41 4.08 22.89
C PHE A 965 -23.55 3.25 23.48
N GLY A 966 -23.26 2.56 24.59
CA GLY A 966 -24.24 1.74 25.31
C GLY A 966 -23.63 0.42 25.75
N ASP A 967 -24.49 -0.53 26.08
CA ASP A 967 -24.08 -1.91 26.32
C ASP A 967 -23.80 -2.63 24.99
N TYR A 968 -22.68 -3.36 24.94
CA TYR A 968 -22.21 -4.07 23.76
C TYR A 968 -22.55 -5.55 23.89
N VAL A 969 -23.81 -5.89 23.64
CA VAL A 969 -24.31 -7.27 23.67
C VAL A 969 -24.23 -7.85 22.27
N ILE A 970 -23.68 -9.07 22.14
CA ILE A 970 -23.62 -9.79 20.87
C ILE A 970 -24.74 -10.83 20.82
N ASP A 971 -25.53 -10.79 19.76
CA ASP A 971 -26.51 -11.83 19.44
C ASP A 971 -26.23 -12.39 18.04
N LEU A 972 -25.98 -13.69 17.98
CA LEU A 972 -25.75 -14.43 16.73
C LEU A 972 -26.95 -15.33 16.36
N ASN A 973 -27.99 -15.36 17.20
CA ASN A 973 -29.15 -16.22 17.01
C ASN A 973 -30.31 -15.50 16.31
N SER A 974 -30.23 -14.18 16.16
CA SER A 974 -31.19 -13.35 15.43
C SER A 974 -30.70 -13.10 14.00
N PRO A 975 -31.10 -13.91 13.00
CA PRO A 975 -30.67 -13.70 11.62
C PRO A 975 -31.28 -12.41 11.06
N PRO A 976 -30.51 -11.59 10.31
CA PRO A 976 -31.07 -10.46 9.58
C PRO A 976 -31.94 -10.90 8.40
N GLU A 977 -32.69 -9.95 7.85
CA GLU A 977 -33.48 -10.18 6.63
C GLU A 977 -32.60 -10.68 5.45
N PRO A 978 -33.18 -11.48 4.53
CA PRO A 978 -32.48 -11.92 3.33
C PRO A 978 -32.00 -10.73 2.48
N LEU A 979 -30.81 -10.88 1.89
CA LEU A 979 -30.28 -9.86 0.98
C LEU A 979 -31.08 -9.83 -0.33
N ASP A 980 -31.56 -8.64 -0.68
CA ASP A 980 -32.08 -8.33 -2.00
C ASP A 980 -31.56 -6.96 -2.45
N GLY A 981 -30.69 -6.97 -3.46
CA GLY A 981 -29.98 -5.79 -3.94
C GLY A 981 -30.66 -5.01 -5.06
N LYS A 982 -31.84 -5.46 -5.52
CA LYS A 982 -32.50 -4.85 -6.70
C LYS A 982 -33.15 -3.50 -6.41
N LEU A 983 -32.90 -2.43 -7.15
CA LEU A 983 -33.65 -1.18 -6.91
C LEU A 983 -34.86 -1.09 -7.86
N THR A 984 -35.90 -1.88 -7.59
CA THR A 984 -37.15 -1.82 -8.37
C THR A 984 -38.02 -0.66 -7.89
N LEU A 985 -38.00 0.46 -8.62
CA LEU A 985 -38.87 1.61 -8.40
C LEU A 985 -40.10 1.50 -9.32
N LYS A 986 -41.27 1.98 -8.88
CA LYS A 986 -42.43 2.11 -9.78
C LYS A 986 -42.09 3.06 -10.94
N PRO A 987 -42.49 2.76 -12.19
CA PRO A 987 -42.30 3.70 -13.30
C PRO A 987 -43.04 5.01 -12.99
N SER A 988 -42.33 6.13 -13.16
CA SER A 988 -42.93 7.47 -13.11
C SER A 988 -44.05 7.54 -14.15
N GLY A 989 -45.26 7.87 -13.71
CA GLY A 989 -46.43 8.05 -14.58
C GLY A 989 -46.40 9.36 -15.34
#